data_AF-A0A8H5KQC7-F1
#
_entry.id   AF-A0A8H5KQC7-F1
#
_cell.length_a   1.000
_cell.length_b   1.000
_cell.length_c   1.000
_cell.angle_alpha   90.00
_cell.angle_beta   90.00
_cell.angle_gamma   90.00
#
_symmetry.space_group_name_H-M   'P 1'
#
loop_
_entity.id
_entity.type
_entity.pdbx_description
1 polymer ?
#
loop_
_entity_poly.entity_id
_entity_poly.type
_entity_poly.pdbx_seq_one_letter_code
_entity_poly.pdbx_strand_id
1 'polypeptide(L)'
;MEHDRFDLSSALHTSRDPAEIYSTGPCRTPDPVYGGLLMGRAVTAAANGIRDRECHSVQATFVRRAKPELATQFNVTEAMTGNNFTIRHVTATQDDKEIFSANVSFRKPRLGFEHTSDKMPQVSLPSKYDTDSTRRMHPRPVPAGIEAVWTSEPDGENICVWIRSKSHLENNSAVQTAALLYASDYPILEAGLLRHGLSWRTAGLFTASLTHSAWLMRQSDFNDWHLFCIRSLAASEAHGLAVSHTHSRSSNDAAGHSQKISHWFAVPGPPITATDVAKAARRVVASIAKTIEMDWLVQLVKLPPTGARYQSPGPESPGVVTADSLSVGLSEDTLGDDDLVTLEQQSRNHEDSQLEDSLSENIDTDEVILDTPPAKPTETSHTPKQASCSSGSGGNTTANALSSLFVEVFQYPDDEATFTYYLRRVSSCTTSYDSDRNPYRRLAMAALSYPVLLHSILAVSTAHMEMFGQSNRSILYSRQSQALKSLRTALKYLNLEDDQGPDTQKSIQVEGVFAFHSPGEITLAAVIMQTSSVLMMDLSNIGTHMTYALYLIQYLGYMSRPPRSSFLKTLIYRFSMVDVVLAFVQSTRPRAPLDFYKYQDSSDELDQAPSFLEMHGCHRRVLSYLAQIANLSAELIESESRKSAVQAAGYDLETEMRLWGRNYCSAMTSESKLPDSSTTSSGDEINSRADLEVVCECFYWTAHLVLLRRVFLDPTNSTRVQLIRRHMFRLMDGLASGCGPDSSLPFPFYIAACEAMTSADRSWVRKRHTAMLNTYRDRARESLMASVEGVWARAEASAVSDTHYSEAQCRSTVDNEASHFWF
;
A
#
# COMPACT_ATOMS: atom_id res chain seq x y z
N MET A 1 -21.87 36.28 -26.69
CA MET A 1 -21.85 37.72 -27.03
C MET A 1 -21.63 38.64 -25.82
N GLU A 2 -21.75 38.20 -24.56
CA GLU A 2 -21.50 39.06 -23.37
C GLU A 2 -20.04 39.11 -22.87
N HIS A 3 -19.22 38.09 -23.15
CA HIS A 3 -17.80 38.05 -22.72
C HIS A 3 -16.90 39.13 -23.34
N ASP A 4 -17.30 39.77 -24.44
CA ASP A 4 -16.54 40.85 -25.11
C ASP A 4 -16.79 42.24 -24.51
N ARG A 5 -17.67 42.38 -23.51
CA ARG A 5 -17.94 43.65 -22.82
C ARG A 5 -17.44 43.70 -21.37
N PHE A 6 -16.70 42.69 -20.91
CA PHE A 6 -16.17 42.68 -19.55
C PHE A 6 -14.85 43.45 -19.48
N ASP A 7 -14.86 44.60 -18.81
CA ASP A 7 -13.65 45.36 -18.50
C ASP A 7 -13.12 44.99 -17.12
N LEU A 8 -11.93 44.35 -17.09
CA LEU A 8 -11.29 43.90 -15.86
C LEU A 8 -10.91 45.09 -14.96
N SER A 9 -10.47 46.22 -15.53
CA SER A 9 -10.08 47.40 -14.76
C SER A 9 -11.26 47.94 -13.95
N SER A 10 -12.40 48.17 -14.61
CA SER A 10 -13.64 48.58 -13.96
C SER A 10 -14.15 47.53 -12.95
N ALA A 11 -14.03 46.23 -13.24
CA ALA A 11 -14.49 45.18 -12.35
C ALA A 11 -13.70 45.09 -11.03
N LEU A 12 -12.41 45.42 -11.06
CA LEU A 12 -11.51 45.47 -9.90
C LEU A 12 -11.60 46.77 -9.11
N HIS A 13 -12.24 47.79 -9.68
CA HIS A 13 -12.43 49.08 -9.02
C HIS A 13 -13.43 48.97 -7.87
N THR A 14 -13.15 49.69 -6.79
CA THR A 14 -14.01 49.76 -5.60
C THR A 14 -14.33 51.21 -5.27
N SER A 15 -15.60 51.57 -5.12
CA SER A 15 -16.00 52.93 -4.74
C SER A 15 -15.90 53.14 -3.23
N ARG A 16 -15.24 54.22 -2.81
CA ARG A 16 -15.05 54.58 -1.40
C ARG A 16 -16.24 55.36 -0.84
N ASP A 17 -16.76 54.93 0.30
CA ASP A 17 -17.64 55.72 1.17
C ASP A 17 -16.80 56.46 2.25
N PRO A 18 -17.23 57.62 2.78
CA PRO A 18 -16.59 58.31 3.91
C PRO A 18 -16.19 57.44 5.13
N ALA A 19 -16.80 56.27 5.36
CA ALA A 19 -16.43 55.35 6.45
C ALA A 19 -15.27 54.37 6.15
N GLU A 20 -14.51 54.57 5.05
CA GLU A 20 -13.50 53.59 4.54
C GLU A 20 -14.09 52.22 4.16
N ILE A 21 -15.41 52.19 3.95
CA ILE A 21 -16.13 51.05 3.39
C ILE A 21 -16.07 51.16 1.88
N TYR A 22 -15.59 50.10 1.24
CA TYR A 22 -15.46 50.03 -0.20
C TYR A 22 -16.57 49.14 -0.74
N SER A 23 -17.45 49.71 -1.56
CA SER A 23 -18.58 48.97 -2.11
C SER A 23 -18.36 48.65 -3.59
N THR A 24 -18.97 47.56 -4.02
CA THR A 24 -19.07 47.18 -5.43
C THR A 24 -20.51 46.85 -5.74
N GLY A 25 -20.98 47.21 -6.94
CA GLY A 25 -22.31 46.80 -7.40
C GLY A 25 -22.43 45.28 -7.59
N PRO A 26 -23.65 44.76 -7.81
CA PRO A 26 -23.88 43.35 -8.14
C PRO A 26 -22.98 42.86 -9.27
N CYS A 27 -22.49 41.63 -9.16
CA CYS A 27 -21.60 41.04 -10.14
C CYS A 27 -22.40 40.41 -11.28
N ARG A 28 -22.01 40.69 -12.53
CA ARG A 28 -22.66 40.12 -13.73
C ARG A 28 -22.04 38.78 -14.18
N THR A 29 -21.24 38.14 -13.33
CA THR A 29 -20.59 36.85 -13.60
C THR A 29 -21.44 35.67 -13.09
N PRO A 30 -21.12 34.41 -13.44
CA PRO A 30 -21.86 33.23 -12.96
C PRO A 30 -21.92 33.14 -11.42
N ASP A 31 -22.91 32.41 -10.89
CA ASP A 31 -23.00 32.04 -9.47
C ASP A 31 -22.19 30.75 -9.20
N PRO A 32 -21.23 30.75 -8.24
CA PRO A 32 -20.85 31.85 -7.35
C PRO A 32 -19.84 32.84 -7.92
N VAL A 33 -19.75 34.00 -7.26
CA VAL A 33 -18.71 35.00 -7.56
C VAL A 33 -17.33 34.36 -7.50
N TYR A 34 -16.55 34.58 -8.55
CA TYR A 34 -15.20 34.05 -8.70
C TYR A 34 -14.25 34.56 -7.60
N GLY A 35 -13.51 33.65 -6.97
CA GLY A 35 -12.63 33.94 -5.82
C GLY A 35 -11.55 34.98 -6.14
N GLY A 36 -10.92 34.87 -7.31
CA GLY A 36 -9.96 35.86 -7.81
C GLY A 36 -10.52 37.29 -7.90
N LEU A 37 -11.83 37.45 -8.13
CA LEU A 37 -12.47 38.78 -8.13
C LEU A 37 -12.53 39.39 -6.73
N LEU A 38 -12.86 38.60 -5.71
CA LEU A 38 -12.84 39.05 -4.31
C LEU A 38 -11.42 39.45 -3.90
N MET A 39 -10.42 38.66 -4.29
CA MET A 39 -9.02 38.94 -4.00
C MET A 39 -8.54 40.24 -4.66
N GLY A 40 -8.79 40.41 -5.96
CA GLY A 40 -8.37 41.60 -6.69
C GLY A 40 -9.02 42.86 -6.11
N ARG A 41 -10.32 42.82 -5.80
CA ARG A 41 -11.03 43.94 -5.15
C ARG A 41 -10.51 44.25 -3.75
N ALA A 42 -10.20 43.23 -2.96
CA ALA A 42 -9.64 43.42 -1.63
C ALA A 42 -8.29 44.14 -1.68
N VAL A 43 -7.44 43.80 -2.66
CA VAL A 43 -6.15 44.49 -2.86
C VAL A 43 -6.35 45.93 -3.33
N THR A 44 -7.28 46.19 -4.27
CA THR A 44 -7.60 47.57 -4.69
C THR A 44 -8.11 48.41 -3.51
N ALA A 45 -9.00 47.85 -2.68
CA ALA A 45 -9.51 48.51 -1.49
C ALA A 45 -8.38 48.78 -0.47
N ALA A 46 -7.55 47.78 -0.19
CA ALA A 46 -6.40 47.92 0.71
C ALA A 46 -5.36 48.93 0.21
N ALA A 47 -5.16 49.05 -1.10
CA ALA A 47 -4.17 49.95 -1.68
C ALA A 47 -4.61 51.42 -1.68
N ASN A 48 -5.89 51.71 -1.45
CA ASN A 48 -6.37 53.08 -1.55
C ASN A 48 -5.70 54.00 -0.51
N GLY A 49 -5.21 55.15 -0.95
CA GLY A 49 -4.46 56.10 -0.12
C GLY A 49 -2.98 55.74 0.08
N ILE A 50 -2.52 54.57 -0.38
CA ILE A 50 -1.10 54.18 -0.35
C ILE A 50 -0.48 54.56 -1.71
N ARG A 51 0.52 55.45 -1.72
CA ARG A 51 1.17 55.95 -2.96
C ARG A 51 2.66 55.62 -3.06
N ASP A 52 3.33 55.47 -1.93
CA ASP A 52 4.79 55.30 -1.83
C ASP A 52 5.21 53.84 -1.59
N ARG A 53 4.25 52.90 -1.64
CA ARG A 53 4.47 51.49 -1.30
C ARG A 53 3.76 50.57 -2.27
N GLU A 54 4.30 49.38 -2.39
CA GLU A 54 3.86 48.35 -3.33
C GLU A 54 3.41 47.13 -2.54
N CYS A 55 2.32 46.49 -2.98
CA CYS A 55 1.88 45.23 -2.40
C CYS A 55 2.96 44.17 -2.62
N HIS A 56 3.40 43.51 -1.54
CA HIS A 56 4.42 42.46 -1.60
C HIS A 56 3.95 41.12 -1.03
N SER A 57 2.85 41.11 -0.27
CA SER A 57 2.23 39.85 0.16
C SER A 57 0.75 40.00 0.44
N VAL A 58 0.01 38.94 0.13
CA VAL A 58 -1.42 38.81 0.42
C VAL A 58 -1.65 37.44 1.05
N GLN A 59 -2.47 37.38 2.10
CA GLN A 59 -2.97 36.13 2.68
C GLN A 59 -4.48 36.25 2.80
N ALA A 60 -5.23 35.41 2.10
CA ALA A 60 -6.68 35.48 2.01
C ALA A 60 -7.34 34.17 2.43
N THR A 61 -8.54 34.27 3.02
CA THR A 61 -9.41 33.16 3.40
C THR A 61 -10.80 33.40 2.81
N PHE A 62 -11.35 32.39 2.14
CA PHE A 62 -12.72 32.37 1.61
C PHE A 62 -13.63 31.72 2.64
N VAL A 63 -14.47 32.53 3.30
CA VAL A 63 -15.26 32.09 4.46
C VAL A 63 -16.62 31.53 4.00
N ARG A 64 -17.26 32.19 3.03
CA ARG A 64 -18.59 31.80 2.52
C ARG A 64 -18.71 32.04 1.03
N ARG A 65 -19.59 31.28 0.39
CA ARG A 65 -19.95 31.44 -1.02
C ARG A 65 -20.57 32.83 -1.25
N ALA A 66 -19.93 33.63 -2.10
CA ALA A 66 -20.41 34.96 -2.46
C ALA A 66 -21.47 34.90 -3.57
N LYS A 67 -22.54 35.67 -3.38
CA LYS A 67 -23.71 35.73 -4.25
C LYS A 67 -23.57 36.85 -5.29
N PRO A 68 -23.71 36.59 -6.60
CA PRO A 68 -23.51 37.61 -7.63
C PRO A 68 -24.55 38.73 -7.59
N GLU A 69 -25.78 38.45 -7.15
CA GLU A 69 -26.87 39.43 -7.04
C GLU A 69 -26.68 40.47 -5.93
N LEU A 70 -25.78 40.23 -4.98
CA LEU A 70 -25.54 41.12 -3.85
C LEU A 70 -24.30 41.99 -4.05
N ALA A 71 -24.40 43.26 -3.65
CA ALA A 71 -23.25 44.14 -3.50
C ALA A 71 -22.30 43.58 -2.43
N THR A 72 -20.99 43.66 -2.67
CA THR A 72 -19.98 43.28 -1.68
C THR A 72 -19.39 44.54 -1.05
N GLN A 73 -19.39 44.59 0.28
CA GLN A 73 -18.74 45.65 1.06
C GLN A 73 -17.38 45.13 1.55
N PHE A 74 -16.31 45.90 1.36
CA PHE A 74 -14.98 45.60 1.84
C PHE A 74 -14.61 46.63 2.92
N ASN A 75 -14.50 46.18 4.16
CA ASN A 75 -14.07 46.99 5.29
C ASN A 75 -12.56 46.84 5.44
N VAL A 76 -11.84 47.96 5.34
CA VAL A 76 -10.38 47.98 5.46
C VAL A 76 -10.02 48.54 6.82
N THR A 77 -9.21 47.81 7.57
CA THR A 77 -8.67 48.24 8.85
C THR A 77 -7.15 48.28 8.75
N GLU A 78 -6.56 49.35 9.25
CA GLU A 78 -5.11 49.47 9.31
C GLU A 78 -4.58 48.68 10.51
N ALA A 79 -3.89 47.58 10.25
CA ALA A 79 -3.32 46.75 11.30
C ALA A 79 -1.99 47.32 11.82
N MET A 80 -1.17 47.86 10.91
CA MET A 80 0.13 48.45 11.24
C MET A 80 0.60 49.40 10.12
N THR A 81 1.10 50.57 10.50
CA THR A 81 1.90 51.42 9.61
C THR A 81 3.25 51.76 10.25
N GLY A 82 4.32 51.22 9.68
CA GLY A 82 5.70 51.52 10.05
C GLY A 82 6.44 52.29 8.97
N ASN A 83 7.73 52.56 9.20
CA ASN A 83 8.55 53.32 8.24
C ASN A 83 8.69 52.63 6.87
N ASN A 84 8.80 51.29 6.85
CA ASN A 84 9.03 50.51 5.63
C ASN A 84 7.83 49.67 5.19
N PHE A 85 7.00 49.21 6.12
CA PHE A 85 5.88 48.29 5.87
C PHE A 85 4.56 48.87 6.35
N THR A 86 3.48 48.58 5.62
CA THR A 86 2.10 48.86 6.00
C THR A 86 1.28 47.60 5.81
N ILE A 87 0.56 47.15 6.83
CA ILE A 87 -0.30 45.97 6.79
C ILE A 87 -1.74 46.42 7.00
N ARG A 88 -2.63 46.00 6.09
CA ARG A 88 -4.06 46.25 6.16
C ARG A 88 -4.82 44.94 6.17
N HIS A 89 -5.83 44.87 7.03
CA HIS A 89 -6.76 43.77 7.10
C HIS A 89 -8.07 44.16 6.40
N VAL A 90 -8.53 43.32 5.49
CA VAL A 90 -9.73 43.54 4.68
C VAL A 90 -10.74 42.44 4.97
N THR A 91 -11.93 42.81 5.43
CA THR A 91 -13.07 41.89 5.55
C THR A 91 -14.11 42.24 4.50
N ALA A 92 -14.58 41.25 3.75
CA ALA A 92 -15.65 41.43 2.78
C ALA A 92 -16.95 40.82 3.31
N THR A 93 -18.05 41.58 3.25
CA THR A 93 -19.37 41.17 3.74
C THR A 93 -20.43 41.26 2.64
N GLN A 94 -21.40 40.34 2.72
CA GLN A 94 -22.68 40.38 1.99
C GLN A 94 -23.79 40.04 3.00
N ASP A 95 -24.88 40.82 3.02
CA ASP A 95 -25.96 40.70 4.02
C ASP A 95 -25.41 40.58 5.47
N ASP A 96 -24.45 41.45 5.82
CA ASP A 96 -23.76 41.48 7.12
C ASP A 96 -23.02 40.18 7.52
N LYS A 97 -22.83 39.26 6.58
CA LYS A 97 -22.05 38.03 6.77
C LYS A 97 -20.72 38.13 6.09
N GLU A 98 -19.66 37.82 6.83
CA GLU A 98 -18.30 37.74 6.27
C GLU A 98 -18.21 36.63 5.22
N ILE A 99 -17.79 36.98 4.02
CA ILE A 99 -17.60 36.04 2.91
C ILE A 99 -16.13 35.80 2.60
N PHE A 100 -15.27 36.76 2.94
CA PHE A 100 -13.84 36.75 2.61
C PHE A 100 -13.07 37.63 3.60
N SER A 101 -11.85 37.23 3.91
CA SER A 101 -10.94 37.99 4.77
C SER A 101 -9.52 37.94 4.22
N ALA A 102 -8.78 39.04 4.27
CA ALA A 102 -7.40 39.09 3.80
C ALA A 102 -6.50 40.04 4.59
N ASN A 103 -5.24 39.64 4.75
CA ASN A 103 -4.14 40.51 5.17
C ASN A 103 -3.31 40.91 3.94
N VAL A 104 -3.17 42.21 3.70
CA VAL A 104 -2.44 42.78 2.56
C VAL A 104 -1.30 43.63 3.10
N SER A 105 -0.06 43.29 2.72
CA SER A 105 1.15 44.00 3.16
C SER A 105 1.81 44.76 2.01
N PHE A 106 2.17 46.00 2.29
CA PHE A 106 2.78 46.96 1.37
C PHE A 106 4.16 47.35 1.87
N ARG A 107 5.14 47.49 0.97
CA ARG A 107 6.52 47.90 1.29
C ARG A 107 6.97 49.06 0.43
N LYS A 108 7.85 49.91 0.97
CA LYS A 108 8.57 50.90 0.15
C LYS A 108 9.54 50.19 -0.82
N PRO A 109 9.70 50.68 -2.06
CA PRO A 109 10.74 50.20 -2.97
C PRO A 109 12.13 50.41 -2.38
N ARG A 110 13.00 49.40 -2.43
CA ARG A 110 14.38 49.48 -1.94
C ARG A 110 15.29 48.48 -2.64
N LEU A 111 16.54 48.88 -2.88
CA LEU A 111 17.60 47.97 -3.34
C LEU A 111 18.02 47.00 -2.23
N GLY A 112 18.25 45.75 -2.58
CA GLY A 112 18.66 44.69 -1.65
C GLY A 112 19.34 43.54 -2.37
N PHE A 113 19.64 42.46 -1.65
CA PHE A 113 20.18 41.24 -2.24
C PHE A 113 19.13 40.57 -3.14
N GLU A 114 19.56 40.04 -4.28
CA GLU A 114 18.69 39.41 -5.26
C GLU A 114 19.21 38.02 -5.62
N HIS A 115 18.35 37.02 -5.51
CA HIS A 115 18.58 35.67 -5.99
C HIS A 115 17.22 35.00 -6.25
N THR A 116 17.20 34.00 -7.13
CA THR A 116 16.06 33.08 -7.32
C THR A 116 16.64 31.68 -7.48
N SER A 117 16.07 30.69 -6.77
CA SER A 117 16.44 29.28 -6.93
C SER A 117 15.92 28.71 -8.25
N ASP A 118 14.79 29.25 -8.72
CA ASP A 118 14.03 28.68 -9.82
C ASP A 118 14.29 29.49 -11.08
N LYS A 119 14.81 28.82 -12.11
CA LYS A 119 14.93 29.39 -13.45
C LYS A 119 13.58 29.28 -14.14
N MET A 120 13.21 30.30 -14.91
CA MET A 120 12.02 30.24 -15.76
C MET A 120 12.15 29.03 -16.71
N PRO A 121 11.16 28.12 -16.70
CA PRO A 121 11.16 26.97 -17.59
C PRO A 121 11.23 27.39 -19.06
N GLN A 122 11.94 26.61 -19.89
CA GLN A 122 12.06 26.85 -21.33
C GLN A 122 10.77 26.40 -22.04
N VAL A 123 9.71 27.17 -21.83
CA VAL A 123 8.39 26.91 -22.39
C VAL A 123 8.13 27.90 -23.50
N SER A 124 7.91 27.39 -24.71
CA SER A 124 7.63 28.19 -25.89
C SER A 124 6.41 29.08 -25.66
N LEU A 125 6.50 30.35 -26.07
CA LEU A 125 5.30 31.15 -26.25
C LEU A 125 4.41 30.48 -27.30
N PRO A 126 3.10 30.38 -27.07
CA PRO A 126 2.22 29.67 -27.99
C PRO A 126 2.22 30.36 -29.37
N SER A 127 2.70 29.67 -30.41
CA SER A 127 2.34 30.02 -31.79
C SER A 127 0.91 29.49 -32.03
N LYS A 128 -0.06 30.39 -32.17
CA LYS A 128 -1.50 30.13 -32.41
C LYS A 128 -2.02 28.78 -31.89
N TYR A 129 -2.52 28.80 -30.65
CA TYR A 129 -3.36 27.77 -30.04
C TYR A 129 -2.83 26.33 -30.20
N ASP A 130 -2.03 25.89 -29.21
CA ASP A 130 -1.97 24.46 -28.90
C ASP A 130 -3.33 24.02 -28.37
N THR A 131 -4.26 23.81 -29.31
CA THR A 131 -5.62 23.37 -29.05
C THR A 131 -5.65 21.96 -28.53
N ASP A 132 -4.60 21.18 -28.77
CA ASP A 132 -4.57 19.76 -28.43
C ASP A 132 -4.30 19.55 -26.93
N SER A 133 -3.36 20.29 -26.33
CA SER A 133 -3.16 20.30 -24.87
C SER A 133 -4.37 20.87 -24.12
N THR A 134 -4.92 21.98 -24.59
CA THR A 134 -6.12 22.61 -23.99
C THR A 134 -7.35 21.71 -24.10
N ARG A 135 -7.52 20.94 -25.20
CA ARG A 135 -8.63 19.98 -25.36
C ARG A 135 -8.51 18.78 -24.44
N ARG A 136 -7.30 18.28 -24.19
CA ARG A 136 -7.08 17.10 -23.32
C ARG A 136 -7.33 17.41 -21.84
N MET A 137 -7.05 18.63 -21.39
CA MET A 137 -7.17 19.01 -19.98
C MET A 137 -8.59 19.41 -19.55
N HIS A 138 -9.48 19.73 -20.49
CA HIS A 138 -10.83 20.24 -20.20
C HIS A 138 -10.91 21.30 -19.08
N PRO A 139 -10.09 22.37 -19.12
CA PRO A 139 -10.02 23.36 -18.06
C PRO A 139 -11.34 24.12 -17.89
N ARG A 140 -11.54 24.74 -16.72
CA ARG A 140 -12.65 25.64 -16.43
C ARG A 140 -12.73 26.75 -17.50
N PRO A 141 -13.92 27.30 -17.76
CA PRO A 141 -14.03 28.49 -18.58
C PRO A 141 -13.10 29.58 -18.05
N VAL A 142 -12.28 30.15 -18.94
CA VAL A 142 -11.37 31.24 -18.59
C VAL A 142 -12.18 32.41 -18.01
N PRO A 143 -11.81 32.93 -16.82
CA PRO A 143 -12.46 34.09 -16.23
C PRO A 143 -12.49 35.28 -17.20
N ALA A 144 -13.53 36.10 -17.10
CA ALA A 144 -13.72 37.22 -18.01
C ALA A 144 -12.60 38.26 -17.85
N GLY A 145 -12.14 38.85 -18.96
CA GLY A 145 -11.11 39.90 -18.95
C GLY A 145 -9.66 39.41 -19.00
N ILE A 146 -9.41 38.10 -18.93
CA ILE A 146 -8.08 37.51 -19.15
C ILE A 146 -8.08 36.57 -20.36
N GLU A 147 -6.91 36.35 -20.94
CA GLU A 147 -6.67 35.27 -21.89
C GLU A 147 -5.63 34.30 -21.32
N ALA A 148 -5.89 33.00 -21.50
CA ALA A 148 -5.07 31.93 -20.94
C ALA A 148 -4.78 30.86 -22.00
N VAL A 149 -3.54 30.40 -22.07
CA VAL A 149 -3.10 29.33 -22.97
C VAL A 149 -2.34 28.29 -22.18
N TRP A 150 -2.90 27.08 -22.12
CA TRP A 150 -2.29 25.94 -21.43
C TRP A 150 -1.15 25.36 -22.26
N THR A 151 -0.13 24.86 -21.58
CA THR A 151 1.04 24.24 -22.20
C THR A 151 1.59 23.15 -21.30
N SER A 152 2.14 22.09 -21.90
CA SER A 152 2.73 20.96 -21.19
C SER A 152 4.21 21.24 -20.88
N GLU A 153 4.63 21.05 -19.63
CA GLU A 153 6.06 20.96 -19.33
C GLU A 153 6.67 19.64 -19.80
N PRO A 154 8.00 19.59 -20.06
CA PRO A 154 8.70 18.36 -20.44
C PRO A 154 8.70 17.27 -19.37
N ASP A 155 8.53 17.61 -18.09
CA ASP A 155 8.69 16.70 -16.95
C ASP A 155 7.39 16.00 -16.52
N GLY A 156 6.22 16.42 -17.04
CA GLY A 156 4.92 15.86 -16.72
C GLY A 156 4.42 16.11 -15.29
N GLU A 157 5.20 16.82 -14.44
CA GLU A 157 4.86 17.07 -13.04
C GLU A 157 4.15 18.42 -12.84
N ASN A 158 4.50 19.44 -13.63
CA ASN A 158 3.96 20.78 -13.50
C ASN A 158 2.94 21.09 -14.59
N ILE A 159 1.96 21.93 -14.24
CA ILE A 159 1.03 22.49 -15.20
C ILE A 159 1.42 23.92 -15.48
N CYS A 160 1.66 24.22 -16.76
CA CYS A 160 1.99 25.56 -17.20
C CYS A 160 0.83 26.21 -17.92
N VAL A 161 0.59 27.48 -17.61
CA VAL A 161 -0.37 28.30 -18.34
C VAL A 161 0.18 29.72 -18.51
N TRP A 162 0.18 30.17 -19.75
CA TRP A 162 0.43 31.55 -20.09
C TRP A 162 -0.85 32.34 -19.89
N ILE A 163 -0.83 33.41 -19.10
CA ILE A 163 -1.98 34.27 -18.85
C ILE A 163 -1.58 35.74 -19.03
N ARG A 164 -2.46 36.55 -19.61
CA ARG A 164 -2.37 38.01 -19.58
C ARG A 164 -3.75 38.67 -19.56
N SER A 165 -3.79 39.97 -19.30
CA SER A 165 -5.00 40.76 -19.48
C SER A 165 -5.44 40.81 -20.95
N LYS A 166 -6.75 40.70 -21.20
CA LYS A 166 -7.34 40.81 -22.55
C LYS A 166 -7.45 42.26 -22.99
N SER A 167 -7.74 43.17 -22.06
CA SER A 167 -7.77 44.63 -22.28
C SER A 167 -6.56 45.30 -21.65
N HIS A 168 -6.22 46.49 -22.13
CA HIS A 168 -5.13 47.27 -21.54
C HIS A 168 -5.52 47.77 -20.14
N LEU A 169 -4.70 47.44 -19.15
CA LEU A 169 -4.79 47.89 -17.76
C LEU A 169 -3.97 49.17 -17.54
N GLU A 170 -4.42 50.03 -16.65
CA GLU A 170 -3.68 51.24 -16.27
C GLU A 170 -2.32 50.89 -15.66
N ASN A 171 -1.32 51.78 -15.85
CA ASN A 171 0.01 51.66 -15.23
C ASN A 171 -0.02 52.06 -13.74
N ASN A 172 -0.95 51.45 -13.00
CA ASN A 172 -1.09 51.57 -11.56
C ASN A 172 -0.72 50.23 -10.93
N SER A 173 0.29 50.22 -10.04
CA SER A 173 0.81 49.01 -9.43
C SER A 173 -0.24 48.20 -8.67
N ALA A 174 -1.22 48.87 -8.05
CA ALA A 174 -2.32 48.21 -7.36
C ALA A 174 -3.24 47.47 -8.34
N VAL A 175 -3.57 48.11 -9.48
CA VAL A 175 -4.42 47.51 -10.53
C VAL A 175 -3.72 46.33 -11.20
N GLN A 176 -2.43 46.49 -11.52
CA GLN A 176 -1.60 45.42 -12.08
C GLN A 176 -1.49 44.21 -11.14
N THR A 177 -1.25 44.48 -9.85
CA THR A 177 -1.21 43.43 -8.82
C THR A 177 -2.56 42.76 -8.61
N ALA A 178 -3.65 43.55 -8.58
CA ALA A 178 -5.00 43.03 -8.43
C ALA A 178 -5.40 42.13 -9.61
N ALA A 179 -5.01 42.48 -10.84
CA ALA A 179 -5.26 41.69 -12.04
C ALA A 179 -4.45 40.38 -12.06
N LEU A 180 -3.19 40.42 -11.63
CA LEU A 180 -2.36 39.23 -11.48
C LEU A 180 -2.96 38.26 -10.44
N LEU A 181 -3.36 38.77 -9.27
CA LEU A 181 -3.98 37.96 -8.21
C LEU A 181 -5.34 37.43 -8.64
N TYR A 182 -6.13 38.24 -9.37
CA TYR A 182 -7.35 37.79 -10.03
C TYR A 182 -7.10 36.58 -10.91
N ALA A 183 -6.08 36.62 -11.76
CA ALA A 183 -5.74 35.51 -12.65
C ALA A 183 -5.19 34.29 -11.93
N SER A 184 -4.49 34.46 -10.82
CA SER A 184 -3.81 33.37 -10.11
C SER A 184 -4.76 32.29 -9.53
N ASP A 185 -6.01 32.67 -9.22
CA ASP A 185 -7.04 31.74 -8.69
C ASP A 185 -7.61 30.80 -9.78
N TYR A 186 -7.33 31.07 -11.06
CA TYR A 186 -7.89 30.32 -12.18
C TYR A 186 -7.25 28.94 -12.36
N PRO A 187 -5.92 28.84 -12.59
CA PRO A 187 -5.34 27.56 -12.99
C PRO A 187 -4.95 26.66 -11.82
N ILE A 188 -4.91 27.20 -10.61
CA ILE A 188 -4.41 26.52 -9.41
C ILE A 188 -5.25 25.29 -9.02
N LEU A 189 -6.58 25.37 -9.12
CA LEU A 189 -7.47 24.24 -8.83
C LEU A 189 -7.26 23.10 -9.83
N GLU A 190 -7.02 23.42 -11.11
CA GLU A 190 -6.82 22.43 -12.16
C GLU A 190 -5.59 21.57 -11.90
N ALA A 191 -4.51 22.15 -11.35
CA ALA A 191 -3.32 21.40 -10.97
C ALA A 191 -3.60 20.31 -9.93
N GLY A 192 -4.53 20.56 -9.01
CA GLY A 192 -5.01 19.56 -8.07
C GLY A 192 -5.81 18.45 -8.75
N LEU A 193 -6.80 18.83 -9.56
CA LEU A 193 -7.74 17.88 -10.18
C LEU A 193 -7.07 16.99 -11.23
N LEU A 194 -6.18 17.56 -12.04
CA LEU A 194 -5.54 16.86 -13.15
C LEU A 194 -4.59 15.75 -12.67
N ARG A 195 -3.99 15.87 -11.49
CA ARG A 195 -3.21 14.79 -10.85
C ARG A 195 -4.06 13.55 -10.52
N HIS A 196 -5.38 13.73 -10.40
CA HIS A 196 -6.35 12.67 -10.14
C HIS A 196 -7.17 12.30 -11.39
N GLY A 197 -6.78 12.77 -12.58
CA GLY A 197 -7.53 12.54 -13.83
C GLY A 197 -8.93 13.16 -13.83
N LEU A 198 -9.22 14.03 -12.86
CA LEU A 198 -10.48 14.72 -12.74
C LEU A 198 -10.41 16.04 -13.50
N SER A 199 -11.58 16.53 -13.91
CA SER A 199 -11.76 17.90 -14.37
C SER A 199 -12.90 18.53 -13.57
N TRP A 200 -13.05 19.84 -13.65
CA TRP A 200 -14.19 20.54 -13.05
C TRP A 200 -15.56 20.03 -13.56
N ARG A 201 -15.60 19.30 -14.68
CA ARG A 201 -16.82 18.71 -15.26
C ARG A 201 -17.19 17.35 -14.67
N THR A 202 -16.33 16.75 -13.84
CA THR A 202 -16.60 15.46 -13.24
C THR A 202 -17.90 15.54 -12.42
N ALA A 203 -18.86 14.66 -12.74
CA ALA A 203 -20.16 14.66 -12.09
C ALA A 203 -20.03 14.40 -10.58
N GLY A 204 -20.76 15.16 -9.78
CA GLY A 204 -20.75 15.06 -8.32
C GLY A 204 -19.56 15.74 -7.63
N LEU A 205 -18.59 16.28 -8.38
CA LEU A 205 -17.44 16.99 -7.82
C LEU A 205 -17.86 18.37 -7.31
N PHE A 206 -17.59 18.64 -6.02
CA PHE A 206 -17.69 19.97 -5.45
C PHE A 206 -16.29 20.48 -5.13
N THR A 207 -15.99 21.73 -5.53
CA THR A 207 -14.70 22.36 -5.25
C THR A 207 -14.90 23.76 -4.68
N ALA A 208 -14.04 24.13 -3.74
CA ALA A 208 -14.05 25.47 -3.15
C ALA A 208 -12.62 25.90 -2.81
N SER A 209 -12.27 27.16 -3.13
CA SER A 209 -11.05 27.78 -2.59
C SER A 209 -11.24 28.00 -1.09
N LEU A 210 -10.25 27.64 -0.27
CA LEU A 210 -10.28 27.86 1.18
C LEU A 210 -9.39 29.03 1.57
N THR A 211 -8.11 28.97 1.19
CA THR A 211 -7.16 30.06 1.42
C THR A 211 -6.23 30.24 0.22
N HIS A 212 -5.73 31.46 0.06
CA HIS A 212 -4.87 31.82 -1.06
C HIS A 212 -3.86 32.85 -0.56
N SER A 213 -2.57 32.54 -0.68
CA SER A 213 -1.45 33.37 -0.24
C SER A 213 -0.49 33.65 -1.38
N ALA A 214 -0.06 34.90 -1.54
CA ALA A 214 0.85 35.32 -2.59
C ALA A 214 2.00 36.15 -2.02
N TRP A 215 3.21 35.93 -2.54
CA TRP A 215 4.40 36.75 -2.28
C TRP A 215 4.91 37.33 -3.59
N LEU A 216 4.84 38.66 -3.68
CA LEU A 216 5.16 39.43 -4.86
C LEU A 216 6.56 40.02 -4.69
N MET A 217 7.54 39.37 -5.31
CA MET A 217 8.95 39.75 -5.18
C MET A 217 9.29 40.99 -6.00
N ARG A 218 8.60 41.19 -7.13
CA ARG A 218 8.78 42.31 -8.04
C ARG A 218 7.44 42.74 -8.62
N GLN A 219 7.35 44.02 -8.98
CA GLN A 219 6.24 44.51 -9.80
C GLN A 219 6.26 43.85 -11.18
N SER A 220 5.08 43.69 -11.73
CA SER A 220 4.86 43.02 -13.01
C SER A 220 3.80 43.77 -13.81
N ASP A 221 4.02 43.90 -15.12
CA ASP A 221 3.06 44.49 -16.06
C ASP A 221 2.18 43.39 -16.65
N PHE A 222 0.98 43.20 -16.08
CA PHE A 222 0.04 42.15 -16.46
C PHE A 222 -0.65 42.39 -17.82
N ASN A 223 -0.32 43.49 -18.51
CA ASN A 223 -0.61 43.64 -19.94
C ASN A 223 0.19 42.66 -20.80
N ASP A 224 1.36 42.22 -20.31
CA ASP A 224 2.19 41.21 -20.97
C ASP A 224 1.96 39.79 -20.41
N TRP A 225 2.44 38.78 -21.13
CA TRP A 225 2.33 37.38 -20.78
C TRP A 225 3.07 37.01 -19.49
N HIS A 226 2.37 36.28 -18.64
CA HIS A 226 2.88 35.67 -17.41
C HIS A 226 2.72 34.16 -17.49
N LEU A 227 3.80 33.42 -17.27
CA LEU A 227 3.79 31.97 -17.18
C LEU A 227 3.54 31.56 -15.74
N PHE A 228 2.41 30.90 -15.48
CA PHE A 228 2.12 30.27 -14.20
C PHE A 228 2.51 28.80 -14.28
N CYS A 229 3.59 28.42 -13.60
CA CYS A 229 4.03 27.04 -13.42
C CYS A 229 3.46 26.54 -12.10
N ILE A 230 2.58 25.54 -12.13
CA ILE A 230 1.79 25.14 -10.97
C ILE A 230 2.09 23.69 -10.63
N ARG A 231 2.42 23.45 -9.37
CA ARG A 231 2.67 22.13 -8.80
C ARG A 231 1.64 21.84 -7.71
N SER A 232 0.93 20.74 -7.85
CA SER A 232 0.17 20.16 -6.73
C SER A 232 1.16 19.52 -5.75
N LEU A 233 1.17 19.95 -4.50
CA LEU A 233 2.09 19.46 -3.47
C LEU A 233 1.52 18.30 -2.66
N ALA A 234 0.24 18.36 -2.34
CA ALA A 234 -0.43 17.37 -1.50
C ALA A 234 -1.94 17.41 -1.73
N ALA A 235 -2.60 16.27 -1.58
CA ALA A 235 -4.05 16.17 -1.45
C ALA A 235 -4.40 15.07 -0.43
N SER A 236 -5.28 15.39 0.52
CA SER A 236 -5.69 14.47 1.59
C SER A 236 -6.99 14.94 2.22
N GLU A 237 -7.83 14.01 2.69
CA GLU A 237 -9.01 14.33 3.51
C GLU A 237 -9.93 15.38 2.88
N ALA A 238 -10.19 15.28 1.57
CA ALA A 238 -10.97 16.25 0.80
C ALA A 238 -10.35 17.67 0.71
N HIS A 239 -9.03 17.80 0.92
CA HIS A 239 -8.26 19.02 0.75
C HIS A 239 -7.14 18.82 -0.28
N GLY A 240 -6.72 19.91 -0.91
CA GLY A 240 -5.57 19.96 -1.81
C GLY A 240 -4.76 21.23 -1.60
N LEU A 241 -3.46 21.11 -1.81
CA LEU A 241 -2.48 22.18 -1.75
C LEU A 241 -1.74 22.27 -3.08
N ALA A 242 -1.80 23.43 -3.72
CA ALA A 242 -1.05 23.74 -4.93
C ALA A 242 -0.22 25.02 -4.76
N VAL A 243 0.93 25.05 -5.41
CA VAL A 243 1.85 26.19 -5.42
C VAL A 243 2.17 26.55 -6.85
N SER A 244 2.10 27.83 -7.18
CA SER A 244 2.50 28.38 -8.46
C SER A 244 3.76 29.23 -8.31
N HIS A 245 4.69 29.03 -9.24
CA HIS A 245 5.79 29.93 -9.53
C HIS A 245 5.41 30.71 -10.80
N THR A 246 5.33 32.03 -10.71
CA THR A 246 4.88 32.89 -11.82
C THR A 246 6.04 33.68 -12.38
N HIS A 247 6.19 33.67 -13.70
CA HIS A 247 7.29 34.32 -14.43
C HIS A 247 6.77 35.32 -15.47
N SER A 248 7.27 36.55 -15.47
CA SER A 248 6.96 37.54 -16.52
C SER A 248 7.76 37.28 -17.80
N ARG A 249 7.12 37.43 -18.97
CA ARG A 249 7.80 37.33 -20.28
C ARG A 249 8.87 38.40 -20.49
N SER A 250 8.67 39.61 -19.96
CA SER A 250 9.55 40.76 -20.22
C SER A 250 10.98 40.60 -19.69
N SER A 251 11.24 39.55 -18.89
CA SER A 251 12.57 39.27 -18.36
C SER A 251 13.36 38.33 -19.26
N ASN A 252 14.04 38.91 -20.26
CA ASN A 252 15.09 38.24 -21.02
C ASN A 252 16.43 38.14 -20.24
N ASP A 253 16.44 38.61 -18.99
CA ASP A 253 17.58 38.49 -18.09
C ASP A 253 17.56 37.12 -17.40
N ALA A 254 18.73 36.47 -17.35
CA ALA A 254 18.95 35.17 -16.72
C ALA A 254 18.57 35.11 -15.21
N ALA A 255 18.19 36.23 -14.61
CA ALA A 255 17.53 36.36 -13.31
C ALA A 255 16.02 36.62 -13.51
N GLY A 256 15.29 35.60 -13.97
CA GLY A 256 13.86 35.68 -14.25
C GLY A 256 13.05 36.24 -13.07
N HIS A 257 12.04 37.06 -13.36
CA HIS A 257 11.16 37.63 -12.34
C HIS A 257 10.25 36.53 -11.80
N SER A 258 10.61 35.90 -10.68
CA SER A 258 9.80 34.87 -10.04
C SER A 258 8.93 35.48 -8.93
N GLN A 259 7.64 35.17 -8.97
CA GLN A 259 6.71 35.39 -7.86
C GLN A 259 6.24 34.01 -7.38
N LYS A 260 5.95 33.89 -6.07
CA LYS A 260 5.48 32.63 -5.49
C LYS A 260 4.06 32.82 -4.98
N ILE A 261 3.16 31.96 -5.43
CA ILE A 261 1.75 31.94 -5.06
C ILE A 261 1.42 30.55 -4.52
N SER A 262 0.67 30.45 -3.44
CA SER A 262 0.28 29.19 -2.80
C SER A 262 -1.20 29.21 -2.45
N HIS A 263 -1.88 28.08 -2.65
CA HIS A 263 -3.33 28.00 -2.51
C HIS A 263 -3.75 26.68 -1.87
N TRP A 264 -4.67 26.79 -0.92
CA TRP A 264 -5.33 25.68 -0.24
C TRP A 264 -6.78 25.63 -0.71
N PHE A 265 -7.21 24.47 -1.21
CA PHE A 265 -8.55 24.27 -1.74
C PHE A 265 -9.18 23.01 -1.14
N ALA A 266 -10.51 23.03 -1.00
CA ALA A 266 -11.30 21.86 -0.64
C ALA A 266 -11.78 21.17 -1.92
N VAL A 267 -11.60 19.85 -1.97
CA VAL A 267 -12.20 18.94 -2.94
C VAL A 267 -12.97 17.85 -2.18
N PRO A 268 -14.14 18.16 -1.60
CA PRO A 268 -15.05 17.12 -1.18
C PRO A 268 -15.60 16.42 -2.42
N GLY A 269 -14.94 15.32 -2.79
CA GLY A 269 -15.51 14.36 -3.73
C GLY A 269 -16.72 13.66 -3.13
N PRO A 270 -17.66 13.15 -3.94
CA PRO A 270 -18.64 12.21 -3.42
C PRO A 270 -17.89 10.98 -2.85
N PRO A 271 -18.44 10.28 -1.85
CA PRO A 271 -17.85 9.04 -1.39
C PRO A 271 -17.71 8.14 -2.61
N ILE A 272 -16.47 7.71 -2.88
CA ILE A 272 -16.20 6.70 -3.89
C ILE A 272 -17.06 5.49 -3.52
N THR A 273 -18.09 5.22 -4.32
CA THR A 273 -18.94 4.07 -4.06
C THR A 273 -18.18 2.81 -4.45
N ALA A 274 -18.41 1.70 -3.74
CA ALA A 274 -17.83 0.40 -4.10
C ALA A 274 -18.12 0.04 -5.58
N THR A 275 -19.26 0.50 -6.09
CA THR A 275 -19.72 0.34 -7.47
C THR A 275 -18.83 1.06 -8.49
N ASP A 276 -18.31 2.26 -8.16
CA ASP A 276 -17.40 3.02 -9.02
C ASP A 276 -15.99 2.40 -9.06
N VAL A 277 -15.47 1.97 -7.90
CA VAL A 277 -14.20 1.21 -7.83
C VAL A 277 -14.31 -0.12 -8.58
N ALA A 278 -15.44 -0.82 -8.45
CA ALA A 278 -15.69 -2.07 -9.17
C ALA A 278 -15.81 -1.86 -10.70
N LYS A 279 -16.21 -0.67 -11.16
CA LYS A 279 -16.28 -0.34 -12.59
C LYS A 279 -14.91 0.04 -13.15
N ALA A 280 -14.13 0.81 -12.38
CA ALA A 280 -12.73 1.12 -12.65
C ALA A 280 -11.87 -0.16 -12.70
N ALA A 281 -11.97 -1.00 -11.66
CA ALA A 281 -11.29 -2.29 -11.57
C ALA A 281 -11.64 -3.21 -12.74
N ARG A 282 -12.90 -3.27 -13.17
CA ARG A 282 -13.32 -4.05 -14.37
C ARG A 282 -12.59 -3.62 -15.64
N ARG A 283 -12.43 -2.31 -15.85
CA ARG A 283 -11.74 -1.76 -17.02
C ARG A 283 -10.23 -1.96 -16.93
N VAL A 284 -9.64 -1.78 -15.75
CA VAL A 284 -8.21 -2.07 -15.47
C VAL A 284 -7.89 -3.54 -15.71
N VAL A 285 -8.71 -4.47 -15.20
CA VAL A 285 -8.57 -5.93 -15.39
C VAL A 285 -8.60 -6.31 -16.86
N ALA A 286 -9.55 -5.77 -17.62
CA ALA A 286 -9.67 -6.03 -19.06
C ALA A 286 -8.45 -5.57 -19.85
N SER A 287 -7.80 -4.51 -19.37
CA SER A 287 -6.65 -3.90 -20.04
C SER A 287 -5.33 -4.58 -19.65
N ILE A 288 -5.14 -4.97 -18.38
CA ILE A 288 -4.02 -5.81 -17.92
C ILE A 288 -4.05 -7.18 -18.61
N ALA A 289 -5.23 -7.80 -18.76
CA ALA A 289 -5.37 -9.09 -19.43
C ALA A 289 -4.86 -9.07 -20.88
N LYS A 290 -4.99 -7.91 -21.56
CA LYS A 290 -4.51 -7.70 -22.94
C LYS A 290 -3.00 -7.48 -23.03
N THR A 291 -2.35 -7.08 -21.94
CA THR A 291 -0.90 -6.78 -21.88
C THR A 291 -0.07 -7.95 -21.38
N ILE A 292 -0.65 -8.90 -20.65
CA ILE A 292 0.05 -10.05 -20.04
C ILE A 292 -0.34 -11.39 -20.74
N GLU A 293 -1.03 -11.35 -21.89
CA GLU A 293 -1.47 -12.54 -22.64
C GLU A 293 -2.26 -13.57 -21.78
N MET A 294 -3.06 -13.08 -20.83
CA MET A 294 -3.87 -13.93 -19.94
C MET A 294 -5.25 -14.20 -20.56
N ASP A 295 -5.31 -15.09 -21.56
CA ASP A 295 -6.51 -15.38 -22.36
C ASP A 295 -7.75 -15.77 -21.54
N TRP A 296 -7.55 -16.42 -20.39
CA TRP A 296 -8.66 -16.83 -19.52
C TRP A 296 -9.36 -15.64 -18.82
N LEU A 297 -8.65 -14.52 -18.58
CA LEU A 297 -9.22 -13.30 -17.97
C LEU A 297 -10.13 -12.53 -18.94
N VAL A 298 -9.84 -12.58 -20.24
CA VAL A 298 -10.64 -11.94 -21.30
C VAL A 298 -12.04 -12.58 -21.40
N GLN A 299 -12.15 -13.88 -21.13
CA GLN A 299 -13.44 -14.58 -21.11
C GLN A 299 -14.27 -14.25 -19.85
N LEU A 300 -13.63 -14.03 -18.71
CA LEU A 300 -14.29 -13.75 -17.43
C LEU A 300 -14.92 -12.34 -17.37
N VAL A 301 -14.30 -11.36 -18.03
CA VAL A 301 -14.83 -9.98 -18.15
C VAL A 301 -16.07 -9.90 -19.06
N LYS A 302 -16.29 -10.90 -19.93
CA LYS A 302 -17.45 -10.96 -20.84
C LYS A 302 -18.70 -11.60 -20.21
N LEU A 303 -18.60 -12.14 -18.99
CA LEU A 303 -19.76 -12.68 -18.29
C LEU A 303 -20.58 -11.52 -17.68
N PRO A 304 -21.90 -11.47 -17.90
CA PRO A 304 -22.75 -10.49 -17.22
C PRO A 304 -22.69 -10.73 -15.71
N PRO A 305 -22.93 -9.70 -14.88
CA PRO A 305 -23.11 -9.93 -13.44
C PRO A 305 -24.19 -10.99 -13.29
N THR A 306 -23.88 -12.08 -12.59
CA THR A 306 -24.83 -13.15 -12.31
C THR A 306 -25.95 -12.60 -11.42
N GLY A 307 -26.93 -11.95 -12.02
CA GLY A 307 -28.28 -11.87 -11.50
C GLY A 307 -28.90 -13.23 -11.76
N ALA A 308 -28.95 -14.08 -10.74
CA ALA A 308 -29.70 -15.32 -10.81
C ALA A 308 -31.17 -14.97 -11.09
N ARG A 309 -31.58 -15.07 -12.36
CA ARG A 309 -32.99 -15.23 -12.71
C ARG A 309 -33.42 -16.60 -12.19
N TYR A 310 -34.05 -16.62 -11.03
CA TYR A 310 -34.87 -17.74 -10.61
C TYR A 310 -35.98 -17.90 -11.65
N GLN A 311 -35.88 -18.91 -12.51
CA GLN A 311 -37.03 -19.42 -13.24
C GLN A 311 -37.84 -20.26 -12.26
N SER A 312 -39.00 -19.75 -11.86
CA SER A 312 -40.00 -20.50 -11.11
C SER A 312 -40.45 -21.72 -11.91
N PRO A 313 -40.50 -22.93 -11.32
CA PRO A 313 -41.37 -23.98 -11.84
C PRO A 313 -42.83 -23.61 -11.54
N GLY A 314 -43.71 -23.80 -12.52
CA GLY A 314 -45.14 -23.53 -12.43
C GLY A 314 -45.89 -24.47 -11.47
N PRO A 315 -47.19 -24.21 -11.24
CA PRO A 315 -47.94 -24.78 -10.14
C PRO A 315 -48.60 -26.11 -10.51
N GLU A 316 -48.42 -27.14 -9.67
CA GLU A 316 -49.38 -28.23 -9.54
C GLU A 316 -49.67 -28.47 -8.06
N SER A 317 -50.95 -28.44 -7.73
CA SER A 317 -51.58 -28.68 -6.43
C SER A 317 -52.07 -30.14 -6.33
N PRO A 318 -52.77 -30.57 -5.26
CA PRO A 318 -52.53 -30.41 -3.82
C PRO A 318 -52.49 -31.79 -3.10
N GLY A 319 -51.84 -31.86 -1.94
CA GLY A 319 -51.87 -33.02 -1.05
C GLY A 319 -52.16 -32.59 0.40
N VAL A 320 -53.42 -32.77 0.80
CA VAL A 320 -53.96 -32.59 2.15
C VAL A 320 -53.27 -33.52 3.15
N VAL A 321 -52.79 -33.01 4.29
CA VAL A 321 -52.96 -33.61 5.64
C VAL A 321 -52.94 -32.48 6.70
N THR A 322 -53.76 -32.69 7.70
CA THR A 322 -54.34 -31.83 8.74
C THR A 322 -53.45 -31.47 9.94
N ALA A 323 -53.89 -30.39 10.61
CA ALA A 323 -53.74 -29.96 12.01
C ALA A 323 -53.04 -30.86 13.03
N ASP A 324 -52.21 -30.23 13.88
CA ASP A 324 -52.37 -30.14 15.35
C ASP A 324 -51.24 -29.24 15.92
N SER A 325 -51.54 -28.08 16.49
CA SER A 325 -51.94 -27.83 17.89
C SER A 325 -50.84 -28.23 18.91
N LEU A 326 -50.25 -27.22 19.57
CA LEU A 326 -50.01 -27.17 21.02
C LEU A 326 -49.27 -25.88 21.41
N SER A 327 -50.07 -24.95 21.93
CA SER A 327 -49.67 -23.89 22.84
C SER A 327 -49.25 -24.47 24.20
N VAL A 328 -48.15 -23.97 24.77
CA VAL A 328 -47.97 -23.86 26.22
C VAL A 328 -47.25 -22.55 26.50
N GLY A 329 -47.93 -21.64 27.20
CA GLY A 329 -47.31 -20.49 27.84
C GLY A 329 -47.22 -20.69 29.35
N LEU A 330 -46.28 -20.00 29.99
CA LEU A 330 -46.23 -19.64 31.43
C LEU A 330 -45.25 -18.44 31.51
N SER A 331 -45.75 -17.20 31.68
CA SER A 331 -45.88 -16.44 32.96
C SER A 331 -44.53 -16.21 33.67
N GLU A 332 -43.96 -15.00 33.57
CA GLU A 332 -44.04 -13.93 34.60
C GLU A 332 -43.54 -14.37 35.98
N ASP A 333 -42.39 -13.84 36.42
CA ASP A 333 -42.33 -13.14 37.71
C ASP A 333 -41.05 -12.30 37.88
N THR A 334 -41.18 -11.39 38.85
CA THR A 334 -40.56 -10.08 39.07
C THR A 334 -39.35 -10.10 40.03
N LEU A 335 -38.73 -8.91 40.21
CA LEU A 335 -37.81 -8.42 41.28
C LEU A 335 -36.47 -7.93 40.67
N GLY A 336 -35.94 -6.73 40.90
CA GLY A 336 -36.31 -5.57 41.73
C GLY A 336 -35.13 -4.58 41.68
N ASP A 337 -35.43 -3.28 41.67
CA ASP A 337 -34.47 -2.17 41.76
C ASP A 337 -33.77 -2.12 43.14
N ASP A 338 -32.49 -1.70 43.16
CA ASP A 338 -32.02 -0.45 43.81
C ASP A 338 -30.53 -0.48 44.27
N ASP A 339 -29.92 0.69 44.10
CA ASP A 339 -28.82 1.30 44.89
C ASP A 339 -27.37 0.77 44.81
N LEU A 340 -26.43 1.58 44.27
CA LEU A 340 -25.69 2.59 45.06
C LEU A 340 -24.53 3.22 44.26
N VAL A 341 -24.47 4.54 44.35
CA VAL A 341 -23.38 5.43 43.91
C VAL A 341 -22.31 5.52 45.01
N THR A 342 -21.10 5.94 44.61
CA THR A 342 -20.15 6.85 45.30
C THR A 342 -18.80 6.31 45.81
N LEU A 343 -17.76 7.13 45.54
CA LEU A 343 -16.44 7.29 46.21
C LEU A 343 -15.32 6.30 45.83
N GLU A 344 -14.04 6.68 45.71
CA GLU A 344 -13.35 7.97 45.52
C GLU A 344 -11.87 7.67 45.20
N GLN A 345 -11.18 8.71 44.72
CA GLN A 345 -9.74 8.86 44.53
C GLN A 345 -8.85 8.39 45.72
N GLN A 346 -7.70 7.79 45.38
CA GLN A 346 -6.32 8.00 45.92
C GLN A 346 -5.41 6.96 45.23
N SER A 347 -4.17 7.21 44.77
CA SER A 347 -3.15 8.17 45.16
C SER A 347 -2.25 8.58 43.98
N ARG A 348 -1.79 9.83 44.04
CA ARG A 348 -0.76 10.47 43.22
C ARG A 348 0.63 10.32 43.85
N ASN A 349 1.65 10.37 42.98
CA ASN A 349 2.99 10.98 43.12
C ASN A 349 4.11 10.28 43.92
N HIS A 350 5.24 10.08 43.24
CA HIS A 350 6.62 10.60 43.44
C HIS A 350 7.51 9.85 42.40
N GLU A 351 8.50 10.40 41.68
CA GLU A 351 9.27 11.64 41.80
C GLU A 351 10.07 11.88 40.48
N ASP A 352 10.26 13.15 40.11
CA ASP A 352 11.20 13.63 39.08
C ASP A 352 12.65 13.66 39.63
N SER A 353 13.66 13.51 38.76
CA SER A 353 14.52 14.64 38.34
C SER A 353 15.92 14.24 37.80
N GLN A 354 16.32 15.01 36.77
CA GLN A 354 17.67 15.50 36.43
C GLN A 354 18.74 14.58 35.81
N LEU A 355 19.14 14.93 34.58
CA LEU A 355 20.43 15.58 34.27
C LEU A 355 20.50 15.98 32.78
N GLU A 356 20.46 17.29 32.52
CA GLU A 356 21.12 17.92 31.36
C GLU A 356 22.55 18.27 31.81
N ASP A 357 23.57 18.02 30.98
CA ASP A 357 24.45 19.10 30.49
C ASP A 357 25.49 18.63 29.45
N SER A 358 25.69 19.49 28.45
CA SER A 358 26.95 19.83 27.77
C SER A 358 27.74 18.76 26.98
N LEU A 359 27.90 19.00 25.66
CA LEU A 359 29.19 19.39 25.05
C LEU A 359 29.04 19.66 23.54
N SER A 360 29.25 20.92 23.17
CA SER A 360 29.58 21.38 21.82
C SER A 360 31.06 21.73 21.78
N GLU A 361 31.83 21.22 20.82
CA GLU A 361 33.08 21.86 20.42
C GLU A 361 33.46 21.58 18.95
N ASN A 362 34.23 22.51 18.42
CA ASN A 362 34.40 22.87 17.02
C ASN A 362 35.42 22.00 16.25
N ILE A 363 35.19 21.94 14.93
CA ILE A 363 36.13 22.13 13.81
C ILE A 363 37.61 21.85 14.09
N ASP A 364 38.17 20.87 13.39
CA ASP A 364 39.45 21.08 12.72
C ASP A 364 39.49 20.39 11.34
N THR A 365 39.91 21.19 10.37
CA THR A 365 40.15 20.86 8.97
C THR A 365 41.58 20.36 8.81
N ASP A 366 41.77 19.22 8.14
CA ASP A 366 43.03 18.95 7.43
C ASP A 366 42.72 18.23 6.11
N GLU A 367 43.03 18.92 5.01
CA GLU A 367 43.27 18.34 3.69
C GLU A 367 44.48 17.39 3.78
N VAL A 368 44.47 16.28 3.02
CA VAL A 368 45.61 15.85 2.18
C VAL A 368 45.28 14.56 1.39
N ILE A 369 45.29 14.74 0.07
CA ILE A 369 45.79 13.88 -1.01
C ILE A 369 45.02 12.59 -1.41
N LEU A 370 44.56 12.68 -2.66
CA LEU A 370 44.16 11.66 -3.64
C LEU A 370 44.88 10.31 -3.50
N ASP A 371 44.10 9.24 -3.37
CA ASP A 371 44.52 7.92 -3.85
C ASP A 371 43.41 7.20 -4.61
N THR A 372 43.85 6.51 -5.65
CA THR A 372 43.08 6.04 -6.80
C THR A 372 42.32 4.75 -6.45
N PRO A 373 41.05 4.52 -6.89
CA PRO A 373 40.37 3.26 -6.62
C PRO A 373 40.96 2.12 -7.47
N PRO A 374 41.16 0.90 -6.92
CA PRO A 374 41.71 -0.23 -7.64
C PRO A 374 40.70 -0.85 -8.62
N ALA A 375 41.26 -1.54 -9.62
CA ALA A 375 40.61 -2.06 -10.81
C ALA A 375 39.43 -3.01 -10.56
N LYS A 376 38.43 -2.93 -11.45
CA LYS A 376 37.31 -3.87 -11.58
C LYS A 376 37.79 -5.31 -11.76
N PRO A 377 37.20 -6.32 -11.08
CA PRO A 377 37.36 -7.71 -11.46
C PRO A 377 36.51 -8.02 -12.70
N THR A 378 37.12 -8.78 -13.60
CA THR A 378 36.60 -9.26 -14.89
C THR A 378 35.46 -10.25 -14.68
N GLU A 379 34.23 -9.90 -15.02
CA GLU A 379 33.10 -10.83 -15.10
C GLU A 379 32.97 -11.42 -16.51
N THR A 380 33.05 -12.75 -16.58
CA THR A 380 32.76 -13.58 -17.75
C THR A 380 31.26 -13.62 -18.03
N SER A 381 30.87 -13.17 -19.22
CA SER A 381 29.49 -13.09 -19.69
C SER A 381 28.89 -14.45 -20.05
N HIS A 382 27.79 -14.82 -19.39
CA HIS A 382 26.76 -15.70 -19.96
C HIS A 382 25.39 -15.07 -19.72
N THR A 383 24.91 -14.32 -20.73
CA THR A 383 23.55 -13.79 -20.82
C THR A 383 22.65 -14.82 -21.53
N PRO A 384 21.42 -15.09 -21.05
CA PRO A 384 20.41 -15.78 -21.85
C PRO A 384 19.84 -14.83 -22.92
N LYS A 385 19.63 -15.36 -24.11
CA LYS A 385 19.19 -14.67 -25.33
C LYS A 385 17.92 -13.83 -25.13
N GLN A 386 18.03 -12.52 -25.34
CA GLN A 386 16.89 -11.66 -25.71
C GLN A 386 16.53 -11.93 -27.17
N ALA A 387 15.30 -12.36 -27.43
CA ALA A 387 14.73 -12.35 -28.77
C ALA A 387 14.35 -10.92 -29.14
N SER A 388 14.96 -10.41 -30.21
CA SER A 388 14.64 -9.14 -30.84
C SER A 388 13.31 -9.24 -31.60
N CYS A 389 12.32 -8.42 -31.24
CA CYS A 389 11.18 -8.13 -32.12
C CYS A 389 11.24 -6.67 -32.59
N SER A 390 11.22 -6.54 -33.90
CA SER A 390 11.32 -5.31 -34.70
C SER A 390 10.19 -4.31 -34.42
N SER A 391 10.56 -3.04 -34.42
CA SER A 391 9.70 -1.86 -34.39
C SER A 391 8.66 -1.84 -35.51
N GLY A 392 7.39 -2.00 -35.14
CA GLY A 392 6.23 -1.69 -35.96
C GLY A 392 5.42 -0.56 -35.30
N SER A 393 5.38 0.59 -35.96
CA SER A 393 4.62 1.78 -35.56
C SER A 393 3.11 1.49 -35.50
N GLY A 394 2.57 1.29 -34.28
CA GLY A 394 1.13 1.10 -34.08
C GLY A 394 0.65 0.96 -32.62
N GLY A 395 1.39 1.47 -31.62
CA GLY A 395 1.20 1.11 -30.20
C GLY A 395 0.72 2.19 -29.22
N ASN A 396 0.30 3.38 -29.67
CA ASN A 396 0.08 4.53 -28.74
C ASN A 396 -1.36 4.72 -28.21
N THR A 397 -2.33 3.91 -28.63
CA THR A 397 -3.75 4.06 -28.20
C THR A 397 -4.15 3.18 -27.02
N THR A 398 -3.46 2.07 -26.77
CA THR A 398 -3.76 1.15 -25.65
C THR A 398 -3.04 1.53 -24.35
N ALA A 399 -1.81 2.07 -24.44
CA ALA A 399 -1.06 2.57 -23.28
C ALA A 399 -1.72 3.79 -22.62
N ASN A 400 -2.31 4.69 -23.41
CA ASN A 400 -3.03 5.86 -22.91
C ASN A 400 -4.40 5.54 -22.30
N ALA A 401 -5.04 4.44 -22.72
CA ALA A 401 -6.26 3.95 -22.09
C ALA A 401 -5.99 3.30 -20.73
N LEU A 402 -4.89 2.53 -20.63
CA LEU A 402 -4.40 1.95 -19.36
C LEU A 402 -4.13 3.03 -18.31
N SER A 403 -3.37 4.07 -18.65
CA SER A 403 -3.01 5.12 -17.68
C SER A 403 -4.23 5.85 -17.12
N SER A 404 -5.26 6.12 -17.94
CA SER A 404 -6.50 6.74 -17.48
C SER A 404 -7.32 5.88 -16.50
N LEU A 405 -7.18 4.55 -16.58
CA LEU A 405 -7.93 3.59 -15.75
C LEU A 405 -7.22 3.31 -14.42
N PHE A 406 -5.90 3.43 -14.39
CA PHE A 406 -5.09 3.27 -13.20
C PHE A 406 -5.17 4.47 -12.25
N VAL A 407 -5.39 5.68 -12.78
CA VAL A 407 -5.58 6.90 -12.00
C VAL A 407 -6.82 6.84 -11.08
N GLU A 408 -7.85 6.05 -11.42
CA GLU A 408 -9.05 5.87 -10.57
C GLU A 408 -8.80 4.95 -9.36
N VAL A 409 -7.79 4.06 -9.42
CA VAL A 409 -7.53 3.04 -8.38
C VAL A 409 -6.27 3.34 -7.57
N PHE A 410 -5.26 3.93 -8.19
CA PHE A 410 -3.96 4.23 -7.58
C PHE A 410 -3.85 5.70 -7.20
N GLN A 411 -3.51 5.95 -5.94
CA GLN A 411 -3.38 7.31 -5.41
C GLN A 411 -2.09 8.00 -5.90
N TYR A 412 -1.05 7.22 -6.21
CA TYR A 412 0.23 7.72 -6.69
C TYR A 412 0.68 7.01 -7.98
N PRO A 413 1.38 7.70 -8.91
CA PRO A 413 1.90 7.08 -10.14
C PRO A 413 2.82 5.87 -9.88
N ASP A 414 3.58 5.91 -8.79
CA ASP A 414 4.47 4.82 -8.37
C ASP A 414 3.69 3.56 -7.92
N ASP A 415 2.42 3.68 -7.54
CA ASP A 415 1.62 2.54 -7.09
C ASP A 415 1.29 1.60 -8.26
N GLU A 416 1.09 2.14 -9.48
CA GLU A 416 0.88 1.32 -10.68
C GLU A 416 2.13 0.47 -10.99
N ALA A 417 3.31 1.09 -10.97
CA ALA A 417 4.57 0.40 -11.18
C ALA A 417 4.81 -0.67 -10.10
N THR A 418 4.48 -0.34 -8.85
CA THR A 418 4.61 -1.25 -7.70
C THR A 418 3.62 -2.42 -7.79
N PHE A 419 2.38 -2.17 -8.20
CA PHE A 419 1.37 -3.21 -8.38
C PHE A 419 1.70 -4.11 -9.57
N THR A 420 2.20 -3.54 -10.66
CA THR A 420 2.69 -4.29 -11.82
C THR A 420 3.90 -5.15 -11.44
N TYR A 421 4.80 -4.61 -10.62
CA TYR A 421 5.91 -5.37 -10.05
C TYR A 421 5.41 -6.56 -9.22
N TYR A 422 4.38 -6.36 -8.40
CA TYR A 422 3.75 -7.44 -7.64
C TYR A 422 3.26 -8.57 -8.53
N LEU A 423 2.48 -8.25 -9.56
CA LEU A 423 1.89 -9.23 -10.49
C LEU A 423 2.94 -10.03 -11.28
N ARG A 424 4.08 -9.41 -11.58
CA ARG A 424 5.14 -10.03 -12.39
C ARG A 424 6.13 -10.83 -11.56
N ARG A 425 6.44 -10.36 -10.35
CA ARG A 425 7.61 -10.85 -9.60
C ARG A 425 7.29 -11.35 -8.20
N VAL A 426 6.40 -10.67 -7.47
CA VAL A 426 6.11 -11.05 -6.09
C VAL A 426 5.10 -12.20 -6.06
N SER A 427 4.04 -12.13 -6.87
CA SER A 427 3.02 -13.20 -6.89
C SER A 427 3.61 -14.55 -7.32
N SER A 428 4.59 -14.54 -8.23
CA SER A 428 5.24 -15.77 -8.72
C SER A 428 6.14 -16.43 -7.67
N CYS A 429 6.85 -15.66 -6.85
CA CYS A 429 7.67 -16.21 -5.76
C CYS A 429 6.90 -16.48 -4.47
N THR A 430 5.61 -16.12 -4.42
CA THR A 430 4.75 -16.37 -3.25
C THR A 430 4.22 -17.81 -3.21
N THR A 431 4.21 -18.50 -4.35
CA THR A 431 3.84 -19.93 -4.47
C THR A 431 5.06 -20.75 -4.82
N SER A 432 5.09 -22.01 -4.39
CA SER A 432 6.15 -22.95 -4.78
C SER A 432 6.11 -23.28 -6.27
N TYR A 433 4.91 -23.47 -6.82
CA TYR A 433 4.70 -23.74 -8.24
C TYR A 433 3.89 -22.61 -8.87
N ASP A 434 4.55 -21.80 -9.69
CA ASP A 434 3.91 -20.69 -10.38
C ASP A 434 3.30 -21.14 -11.70
N SER A 435 1.97 -21.15 -11.76
CA SER A 435 1.21 -21.47 -12.98
C SER A 435 0.27 -20.32 -13.35
N ASP A 436 -0.37 -20.42 -14.51
CA ASP A 436 -1.44 -19.50 -14.94
C ASP A 436 -2.60 -19.43 -13.94
N ARG A 437 -2.72 -20.43 -13.05
CA ARG A 437 -3.74 -20.52 -12.00
C ARG A 437 -3.29 -19.91 -10.67
N ASN A 438 -2.17 -19.20 -10.63
CA ASN A 438 -1.66 -18.58 -9.40
C ASN A 438 -2.73 -17.71 -8.71
N PRO A 439 -3.12 -18.05 -7.47
CA PRO A 439 -4.24 -17.41 -6.80
C PRO A 439 -3.90 -16.00 -6.33
N TYR A 440 -2.61 -15.67 -6.14
CA TYR A 440 -2.18 -14.34 -5.71
C TYR A 440 -2.27 -13.31 -6.84
N ARG A 441 -2.15 -13.72 -8.10
CA ARG A 441 -2.48 -12.85 -9.24
C ARG A 441 -3.97 -12.49 -9.22
N ARG A 442 -4.84 -13.48 -9.00
CA ARG A 442 -6.29 -13.28 -8.88
C ARG A 442 -6.66 -12.40 -7.69
N LEU A 443 -6.00 -12.63 -6.56
CA LEU A 443 -6.16 -11.83 -5.36
C LEU A 443 -5.75 -10.36 -5.60
N ALA A 444 -4.65 -10.13 -6.33
CA ALA A 444 -4.24 -8.78 -6.71
C ALA A 444 -5.27 -8.09 -7.60
N MET A 445 -5.84 -8.81 -8.58
CA MET A 445 -6.94 -8.26 -9.37
C MET A 445 -8.16 -7.91 -8.51
N ALA A 446 -8.48 -8.75 -7.52
CA ALA A 446 -9.55 -8.46 -6.56
C ALA A 446 -9.22 -7.23 -5.69
N ALA A 447 -7.96 -7.06 -5.30
CA ALA A 447 -7.51 -5.93 -4.47
C ALA A 447 -7.79 -4.57 -5.10
N LEU A 448 -7.84 -4.46 -6.43
CA LEU A 448 -8.22 -3.22 -7.12
C LEU A 448 -9.62 -2.72 -6.73
N SER A 449 -10.51 -3.59 -6.23
CA SER A 449 -11.84 -3.22 -5.72
C SER A 449 -11.87 -2.97 -4.21
N TYR A 450 -10.79 -3.27 -3.48
CA TYR A 450 -10.76 -3.30 -2.01
C TYR A 450 -9.52 -2.58 -1.46
N PRO A 451 -9.63 -1.31 -1.03
CA PRO A 451 -8.48 -0.50 -0.61
C PRO A 451 -7.61 -1.12 0.48
N VAL A 452 -8.22 -1.80 1.47
CA VAL A 452 -7.47 -2.48 2.54
C VAL A 452 -6.55 -3.58 2.01
N LEU A 453 -7.01 -4.32 1.00
CA LEU A 453 -6.22 -5.37 0.37
C LEU A 453 -5.19 -4.78 -0.61
N LEU A 454 -5.55 -3.71 -1.32
CA LEU A 454 -4.64 -3.01 -2.24
C LEU A 454 -3.44 -2.42 -1.50
N HIS A 455 -3.67 -1.69 -0.41
CA HIS A 455 -2.60 -1.14 0.41
C HIS A 455 -1.70 -2.25 0.95
N SER A 456 -2.27 -3.41 1.31
CA SER A 456 -1.46 -4.56 1.73
C SER A 456 -0.56 -5.11 0.62
N ILE A 457 -1.09 -5.25 -0.59
CA ILE A 457 -0.30 -5.71 -1.75
C ILE A 457 0.79 -4.72 -2.11
N LEU A 458 0.49 -3.42 -2.10
CA LEU A 458 1.48 -2.38 -2.35
C LEU A 458 2.58 -2.38 -1.29
N ALA A 459 2.25 -2.54 -0.01
CA ALA A 459 3.23 -2.65 1.07
C ALA A 459 4.14 -3.87 0.90
N VAL A 460 3.57 -5.06 0.65
CA VAL A 460 4.32 -6.30 0.39
C VAL A 460 5.25 -6.13 -0.81
N SER A 461 4.74 -5.55 -1.90
CA SER A 461 5.52 -5.31 -3.12
C SER A 461 6.68 -4.34 -2.89
N THR A 462 6.44 -3.27 -2.14
CA THR A 462 7.45 -2.27 -1.80
C THR A 462 8.54 -2.87 -0.91
N ALA A 463 8.16 -3.71 0.05
CA ALA A 463 9.11 -4.42 0.90
C ALA A 463 10.03 -5.30 0.04
N HIS A 464 9.46 -6.04 -0.92
CA HIS A 464 10.23 -6.82 -1.87
C HIS A 464 11.13 -5.94 -2.75
N MET A 465 10.65 -4.81 -3.27
CA MET A 465 11.46 -3.88 -4.05
C MET A 465 12.64 -3.30 -3.24
N GLU A 466 12.47 -2.98 -1.96
CA GLU A 466 13.54 -2.49 -1.08
C GLU A 466 14.67 -3.51 -0.93
N MET A 467 14.34 -4.80 -0.76
CA MET A 467 15.35 -5.88 -0.64
C MET A 467 16.22 -6.02 -1.91
N PHE A 468 15.71 -5.62 -3.06
CA PHE A 468 16.44 -5.60 -4.33
C PHE A 468 17.03 -4.23 -4.68
N GLY A 469 16.97 -3.25 -3.77
CA GLY A 469 17.50 -1.90 -3.98
C GLY A 469 16.72 -1.07 -5.01
N GLN A 470 15.47 -1.45 -5.30
CA GLN A 470 14.58 -0.80 -6.27
C GLN A 470 13.57 0.16 -5.62
N SER A 471 13.55 0.23 -4.29
CA SER A 471 12.79 1.19 -3.49
C SER A 471 13.61 1.62 -2.29
N ASN A 472 13.10 2.57 -1.50
CA ASN A 472 13.75 3.10 -0.31
C ASN A 472 12.92 2.84 0.96
N ARG A 473 13.59 2.91 2.12
CA ARG A 473 12.95 2.65 3.42
C ARG A 473 11.82 3.64 3.74
N SER A 474 11.93 4.90 3.33
CA SER A 474 10.89 5.91 3.60
C SER A 474 9.56 5.59 2.92
N ILE A 475 9.59 5.15 1.65
CA ILE A 475 8.39 4.77 0.90
C ILE A 475 7.79 3.50 1.50
N LEU A 476 8.64 2.53 1.86
CA LEU A 476 8.23 1.31 2.57
C LEU A 476 7.49 1.61 3.87
N TYR A 477 8.06 2.44 4.75
CA TYR A 477 7.40 2.84 6.00
C TYR A 477 6.08 3.56 5.77
N SER A 478 6.01 4.45 4.79
CA SER A 478 4.77 5.16 4.42
C SER A 478 3.67 4.17 3.99
N ARG A 479 3.99 3.25 3.06
CA ARG A 479 3.04 2.26 2.56
C ARG A 479 2.62 1.23 3.60
N GLN A 480 3.56 0.80 4.46
CA GLN A 480 3.24 -0.09 5.58
C GLN A 480 2.33 0.60 6.60
N SER A 481 2.59 1.87 6.92
CA SER A 481 1.72 2.69 7.78
C SER A 481 0.31 2.83 7.20
N GLN A 482 0.20 3.10 5.89
CA GLN A 482 -1.08 3.17 5.18
C GLN A 482 -1.84 1.83 5.21
N ALA A 483 -1.15 0.72 4.96
CA ALA A 483 -1.76 -0.61 5.02
C ALA A 483 -2.28 -0.94 6.43
N LEU A 484 -1.49 -0.66 7.47
CA LEU A 484 -1.90 -0.85 8.86
C LEU A 484 -3.06 0.07 9.26
N LYS A 485 -3.08 1.33 8.80
CA LYS A 485 -4.19 2.26 9.02
C LYS A 485 -5.48 1.72 8.40
N SER A 486 -5.43 1.24 7.16
CA SER A 486 -6.60 0.64 6.50
C SER A 486 -7.06 -0.66 7.16
N LEU A 487 -6.14 -1.51 7.63
CA LEU A 487 -6.47 -2.71 8.38
C LEU A 487 -7.16 -2.39 9.71
N ARG A 488 -6.65 -1.41 10.46
CA ARG A 488 -7.30 -0.94 11.70
C ARG A 488 -8.71 -0.43 11.44
N THR A 489 -8.90 0.33 10.37
CA THR A 489 -10.23 0.80 9.97
C THR A 489 -11.16 -0.37 9.65
N ALA A 490 -10.71 -1.34 8.85
CA ALA A 490 -11.50 -2.53 8.50
C ALA A 490 -11.90 -3.37 9.73
N LEU A 491 -10.96 -3.58 10.66
CA LEU A 491 -11.23 -4.29 11.93
C LEU A 491 -12.24 -3.54 12.81
N LYS A 492 -12.17 -2.20 12.88
CA LYS A 492 -13.17 -1.40 13.62
C LYS A 492 -14.57 -1.56 13.05
N TYR A 493 -14.71 -1.62 11.72
CA TYR A 493 -16.02 -1.83 11.09
C TYR A 493 -16.61 -3.20 11.44
N LEU A 494 -15.79 -4.26 11.52
CA LEU A 494 -16.27 -5.59 11.92
C LEU A 494 -16.77 -5.62 13.37
N ASN A 495 -16.09 -4.93 14.29
CA ASN A 495 -16.54 -4.85 15.68
C ASN A 495 -17.86 -4.08 15.84
N LEU A 496 -18.13 -3.09 14.97
CA LEU A 496 -19.41 -2.36 14.99
C LEU A 496 -20.58 -3.20 14.44
N GLU A 497 -20.32 -4.22 13.62
CA GLU A 497 -21.35 -5.17 13.17
C GLU A 497 -21.73 -6.16 14.28
N ASP A 498 -20.82 -6.48 15.21
CA ASP A 498 -21.05 -7.41 16.33
C ASP A 498 -21.99 -6.83 17.41
N ASP A 499 -22.04 -5.50 17.56
CA ASP A 499 -22.97 -4.79 18.46
C ASP A 499 -24.42 -4.74 17.93
N GLN A 500 -24.64 -5.10 16.66
CA GLN A 500 -25.97 -5.19 16.03
C GLN A 500 -26.39 -6.67 16.03
N GLY A 501 -27.27 -7.07 16.96
CA GLY A 501 -27.61 -8.46 17.25
C GLY A 501 -27.94 -9.41 16.05
N PRO A 502 -28.04 -10.73 16.32
CA PRO A 502 -27.92 -11.81 15.32
C PRO A 502 -28.96 -11.82 14.18
N ASP A 503 -30.06 -11.07 14.28
CA ASP A 503 -31.13 -11.04 13.27
C ASP A 503 -30.80 -10.19 12.02
N THR A 504 -29.64 -9.53 11.98
CA THR A 504 -29.25 -8.63 10.88
C THR A 504 -28.19 -9.20 9.93
N GLN A 505 -27.76 -10.46 10.07
CA GLN A 505 -26.86 -11.15 9.14
C GLN A 505 -27.58 -11.55 7.83
N LYS A 506 -28.19 -10.60 7.12
CA LYS A 506 -28.41 -10.76 5.68
C LYS A 506 -27.05 -10.68 5.02
N SER A 507 -26.64 -11.75 4.32
CA SER A 507 -25.39 -11.84 3.58
C SER A 507 -25.14 -10.55 2.76
N ILE A 508 -24.28 -9.67 3.29
CA ILE A 508 -23.91 -8.43 2.62
C ILE A 508 -23.07 -8.85 1.42
N GLN A 509 -23.68 -8.89 0.23
CA GLN A 509 -22.93 -9.00 -1.01
C GLN A 509 -22.12 -7.71 -1.16
N VAL A 510 -20.82 -7.80 -0.89
CA VAL A 510 -19.92 -6.67 -1.10
C VAL A 510 -19.81 -6.47 -2.61
N GLU A 511 -20.27 -5.31 -3.11
CA GLU A 511 -20.23 -4.97 -4.55
C GLU A 511 -18.77 -4.85 -5.03
N GLY A 512 -18.22 -5.96 -5.53
CA GLY A 512 -16.92 -6.03 -6.18
C GLY A 512 -16.96 -6.96 -7.40
N VAL A 513 -16.02 -6.79 -8.32
CA VAL A 513 -15.90 -7.61 -9.54
C VAL A 513 -15.57 -9.07 -9.21
N PHE A 514 -14.95 -9.29 -8.06
CA PHE A 514 -14.43 -10.58 -7.61
C PHE A 514 -15.08 -10.98 -6.29
N ALA A 515 -15.43 -12.27 -6.19
CA ALA A 515 -16.29 -12.84 -5.16
C ALA A 515 -15.63 -12.88 -3.76
N PHE A 516 -15.90 -11.86 -2.95
CA PHE A 516 -15.88 -11.94 -1.49
C PHE A 516 -17.33 -11.86 -0.99
N HIS A 517 -17.66 -12.68 0.00
CA HIS A 517 -19.02 -12.81 0.52
C HIS A 517 -19.25 -12.00 1.80
N SER A 518 -18.18 -11.46 2.40
CA SER A 518 -18.28 -10.58 3.56
C SER A 518 -17.07 -9.63 3.68
N PRO A 519 -17.23 -8.49 4.39
CA PRO A 519 -16.11 -7.61 4.78
C PRO A 519 -15.03 -8.35 5.60
N GLY A 520 -15.44 -9.37 6.36
CA GLY A 520 -14.53 -10.21 7.15
C GLY A 520 -13.57 -11.02 6.28
N GLU A 521 -14.03 -11.59 5.17
CA GLU A 521 -13.18 -12.33 4.22
C GLU A 521 -12.10 -11.43 3.58
N ILE A 522 -12.45 -10.18 3.25
CA ILE A 522 -11.52 -9.19 2.67
C ILE A 522 -10.46 -8.80 3.70
N THR A 523 -10.90 -8.57 4.94
CA THR A 523 -10.01 -8.21 6.05
C THR A 523 -9.05 -9.36 6.36
N LEU A 524 -9.54 -10.62 6.38
CA LEU A 524 -8.70 -11.81 6.53
C LEU A 524 -7.64 -11.90 5.44
N ALA A 525 -8.03 -11.68 4.18
CA ALA A 525 -7.09 -11.68 3.06
C ALA A 525 -6.01 -10.60 3.23
N ALA A 526 -6.38 -9.40 3.64
CA ALA A 526 -5.43 -8.31 3.86
C ALA A 526 -4.48 -8.60 5.04
N VAL A 527 -4.96 -9.22 6.12
CA VAL A 527 -4.11 -9.65 7.26
C VAL A 527 -3.13 -10.75 6.84
N ILE A 528 -3.60 -11.77 6.12
CA ILE A 528 -2.73 -12.86 5.64
C ILE A 528 -1.70 -12.30 4.65
N MET A 529 -2.06 -11.35 3.78
CA MET A 529 -1.09 -10.72 2.91
C MET A 529 0.01 -9.96 3.67
N GLN A 530 -0.33 -9.30 4.78
CA GLN A 530 0.68 -8.64 5.64
C GLN A 530 1.68 -9.62 6.25
N THR A 531 1.29 -10.88 6.52
CA THR A 531 2.25 -11.89 7.00
C THR A 531 3.42 -12.05 6.02
N SER A 532 3.19 -11.93 4.71
CA SER A 532 4.24 -11.93 3.69
C SER A 532 5.22 -10.77 3.85
N SER A 533 4.71 -9.55 4.08
CA SER A 533 5.55 -8.36 4.25
C SER A 533 6.42 -8.49 5.48
N VAL A 534 5.85 -8.98 6.57
CA VAL A 534 6.53 -9.16 7.85
C VAL A 534 7.58 -10.27 7.75
N LEU A 535 7.23 -11.41 7.14
CA LEU A 535 8.17 -12.51 6.89
C LEU A 535 9.43 -12.09 6.12
N MET A 536 9.31 -11.17 5.16
CA MET A 536 10.45 -10.67 4.38
C MET A 536 11.33 -9.68 5.14
N MET A 537 10.78 -8.99 6.15
CA MET A 537 11.44 -7.87 6.81
C MET A 537 11.94 -8.20 8.21
N ASP A 538 11.05 -8.70 9.08
CA ASP A 538 11.31 -8.98 10.49
C ASP A 538 10.22 -9.90 11.07
N LEU A 539 10.64 -10.97 11.73
CA LEU A 539 9.76 -11.94 12.37
C LEU A 539 9.13 -11.44 13.68
N SER A 540 9.63 -10.35 14.28
CA SER A 540 9.18 -9.86 15.60
C SER A 540 7.67 -9.57 15.69
N ASN A 541 7.05 -9.11 14.60
CA ASN A 541 5.65 -8.69 14.58
C ASN A 541 4.68 -9.72 13.97
N ILE A 542 5.20 -10.89 13.55
CA ILE A 542 4.38 -11.89 12.86
C ILE A 542 3.28 -12.46 13.75
N GLY A 543 3.56 -12.61 15.06
CA GLY A 543 2.62 -13.17 16.03
C GLY A 543 1.31 -12.40 16.11
N THR A 544 1.36 -11.07 16.01
CA THR A 544 0.17 -10.21 16.02
C THR A 544 -0.71 -10.48 14.80
N HIS A 545 -0.13 -10.51 13.60
CA HIS A 545 -0.88 -10.79 12.37
C HIS A 545 -1.47 -12.21 12.38
N MET A 546 -0.73 -13.21 12.87
CA MET A 546 -1.22 -14.58 12.98
C MET A 546 -2.37 -14.70 14.00
N THR A 547 -2.32 -13.94 15.11
CA THR A 547 -3.41 -13.90 16.10
C THR A 547 -4.69 -13.34 15.48
N TYR A 548 -4.61 -12.21 14.78
CA TYR A 548 -5.76 -11.63 14.08
C TYR A 548 -6.28 -12.54 12.95
N ALA A 549 -5.39 -13.21 12.22
CA ALA A 549 -5.79 -14.17 11.20
C ALA A 549 -6.59 -15.33 11.79
N LEU A 550 -6.11 -15.92 12.90
CA LEU A 550 -6.82 -16.99 13.60
C LEU A 550 -8.20 -16.52 14.11
N TYR A 551 -8.26 -15.34 14.72
CA TYR A 551 -9.52 -14.75 15.17
C TYR A 551 -10.52 -14.60 14.01
N LEU A 552 -10.08 -14.10 12.86
CA LEU A 552 -10.95 -13.93 11.69
C LEU A 552 -11.36 -15.27 11.06
N ILE A 553 -10.48 -16.29 11.07
CA ILE A 553 -10.83 -17.66 10.63
C ILE A 553 -11.90 -18.26 11.55
N GLN A 554 -11.80 -18.04 12.85
CA GLN A 554 -12.82 -18.44 13.83
C GLN A 554 -14.14 -17.68 13.61
N TYR A 555 -14.08 -16.35 13.50
CA TYR A 555 -15.24 -15.48 13.26
C TYR A 555 -16.01 -15.85 11.99
N LEU A 556 -15.33 -16.19 10.90
CA LEU A 556 -15.95 -16.62 9.64
C LEU A 556 -16.44 -18.08 9.66
N GLY A 557 -16.17 -18.81 10.74
CA GLY A 557 -16.52 -20.21 10.90
C GLY A 557 -15.75 -21.12 9.94
N TYR A 558 -14.47 -20.83 9.69
CA TYR A 558 -13.59 -21.62 8.82
C TYR A 558 -12.67 -22.58 9.57
N MET A 559 -12.85 -22.76 10.89
CA MET A 559 -12.09 -23.73 11.67
C MET A 559 -12.44 -25.17 11.31
N SER A 560 -13.72 -25.44 11.05
CA SER A 560 -14.22 -26.80 10.82
C SER A 560 -14.68 -27.05 9.37
N ARG A 561 -14.68 -26.00 8.53
CA ARG A 561 -15.14 -26.09 7.13
C ARG A 561 -14.28 -25.21 6.21
N PRO A 562 -13.99 -25.65 4.97
CA PRO A 562 -13.27 -24.83 4.01
C PRO A 562 -14.13 -23.66 3.50
N PRO A 563 -13.53 -22.50 3.17
CA PRO A 563 -14.22 -21.40 2.53
C PRO A 563 -14.68 -21.78 1.11
N ARG A 564 -15.77 -21.16 0.64
CA ARG A 564 -16.28 -21.42 -0.72
C ARG A 564 -15.38 -20.86 -1.82
N SER A 565 -14.76 -19.71 -1.56
CA SER A 565 -13.83 -19.07 -2.51
C SER A 565 -12.52 -19.84 -2.60
N SER A 566 -12.11 -20.22 -3.82
CA SER A 566 -10.88 -20.97 -4.06
C SER A 566 -9.62 -20.21 -3.64
N PHE A 567 -9.56 -18.88 -3.82
CA PHE A 567 -8.39 -18.12 -3.38
C PHE A 567 -8.38 -17.92 -1.85
N LEU A 568 -9.53 -17.81 -1.18
CA LEU A 568 -9.57 -17.81 0.29
C LEU A 568 -9.10 -19.16 0.85
N LYS A 569 -9.41 -20.29 0.19
CA LYS A 569 -8.83 -21.59 0.55
C LYS A 569 -7.29 -21.48 0.55
N THR A 570 -6.70 -20.93 -0.52
CA THR A 570 -5.24 -20.79 -0.63
C THR A 570 -4.62 -19.84 0.42
N LEU A 571 -5.35 -18.82 0.87
CA LEU A 571 -4.91 -17.96 1.97
C LEU A 571 -4.94 -18.70 3.31
N ILE A 572 -5.96 -19.53 3.57
CA ILE A 572 -5.97 -20.42 4.73
C ILE A 572 -4.82 -21.42 4.66
N TYR A 573 -4.46 -21.89 3.47
CA TYR A 573 -3.31 -22.79 3.30
C TYR A 573 -2.03 -22.10 3.76
N ARG A 574 -1.87 -20.83 3.38
CA ARG A 574 -0.75 -19.99 3.82
C ARG A 574 -0.72 -19.81 5.33
N PHE A 575 -1.87 -19.46 5.94
CA PHE A 575 -1.97 -19.37 7.40
C PHE A 575 -1.53 -20.67 8.06
N SER A 576 -2.06 -21.81 7.60
CA SER A 576 -1.77 -23.13 8.16
C SER A 576 -0.27 -23.47 8.09
N MET A 577 0.38 -23.15 6.96
CA MET A 577 1.80 -23.38 6.78
C MET A 577 2.66 -22.51 7.71
N VAL A 578 2.36 -21.20 7.76
CA VAL A 578 3.09 -20.25 8.59
C VAL A 578 2.90 -20.56 10.08
N ASP A 579 1.69 -20.95 10.50
CA ASP A 579 1.38 -21.31 11.89
C ASP A 579 2.21 -22.51 12.37
N VAL A 580 2.27 -23.59 11.56
CA VAL A 580 3.06 -24.78 11.89
C VAL A 580 4.56 -24.48 11.87
N VAL A 581 5.07 -23.76 10.87
CA VAL A 581 6.50 -23.39 10.82
C VAL A 581 6.87 -22.53 12.02
N LEU A 582 6.04 -21.54 12.36
CA LEU A 582 6.30 -20.65 13.49
C LEU A 582 6.28 -21.41 14.82
N ALA A 583 5.42 -22.42 14.97
CA ALA A 583 5.41 -23.31 16.13
C ALA A 583 6.75 -24.04 16.33
N PHE A 584 7.40 -24.49 15.25
CA PHE A 584 8.75 -25.06 15.34
C PHE A 584 9.82 -24.03 15.64
N VAL A 585 9.76 -22.88 14.99
CA VAL A 585 10.69 -21.79 15.24
C VAL A 585 10.62 -21.41 16.73
N GLN A 586 9.43 -21.09 17.24
CA GLN A 586 9.23 -20.61 18.62
C GLN A 586 9.17 -21.70 19.68
N SER A 587 9.28 -22.98 19.30
CA SER A 587 9.09 -24.14 20.20
C SER A 587 7.77 -24.10 20.98
N THR A 588 6.68 -23.71 20.30
CA THR A 588 5.32 -23.65 20.87
C THR A 588 4.38 -24.62 20.16
N ARG A 589 3.13 -24.73 20.64
CA ARG A 589 2.04 -25.32 19.86
C ARG A 589 1.70 -24.41 18.66
N PRO A 590 1.22 -24.96 17.55
CA PRO A 590 0.50 -24.18 16.54
C PRO A 590 -0.66 -23.44 17.21
N ARG A 591 -0.95 -22.22 16.73
CA ARG A 591 -2.03 -21.40 17.30
C ARG A 591 -3.40 -21.99 16.97
N ALA A 592 -3.54 -22.56 15.78
CA ALA A 592 -4.73 -23.32 15.46
C ALA A 592 -4.71 -24.69 16.20
N PRO A 593 -5.84 -25.12 16.77
CA PRO A 593 -5.95 -26.39 17.46
C PRO A 593 -5.85 -27.56 16.48
N LEU A 594 -5.51 -28.76 16.97
CA LEU A 594 -5.33 -29.94 16.12
C LEU A 594 -6.59 -30.35 15.36
N ASP A 595 -7.79 -30.09 15.89
CA ASP A 595 -9.08 -30.35 15.24
C ASP A 595 -9.39 -29.36 14.10
N PHE A 596 -8.54 -28.36 13.87
CA PHE A 596 -8.58 -27.52 12.69
C PHE A 596 -8.55 -28.38 11.43
N TYR A 597 -9.54 -28.21 10.54
CA TYR A 597 -9.79 -29.14 9.44
C TYR A 597 -8.58 -29.35 8.50
N LYS A 598 -7.63 -28.40 8.44
CA LYS A 598 -6.40 -28.54 7.66
C LYS A 598 -5.30 -29.37 8.31
N TYR A 599 -5.36 -29.55 9.62
CA TYR A 599 -4.49 -30.48 10.34
C TYR A 599 -5.08 -31.89 10.41
N GLN A 600 -6.31 -32.08 9.93
CA GLN A 600 -7.03 -33.36 9.92
C GLN A 600 -6.88 -34.13 8.59
N ASP A 601 -7.03 -35.46 8.68
CA ASP A 601 -7.14 -36.33 7.51
C ASP A 601 -8.59 -36.38 7.05
N SER A 602 -8.88 -35.78 5.90
CA SER A 602 -10.19 -35.93 5.26
C SER A 602 -9.97 -36.42 3.84
N SER A 603 -10.33 -37.67 3.57
CA SER A 603 -10.11 -38.37 2.30
C SER A 603 -10.83 -37.76 1.08
N ASP A 604 -11.77 -36.83 1.30
CA ASP A 604 -12.83 -36.57 0.31
C ASP A 604 -12.74 -35.26 -0.49
N GLU A 605 -11.70 -34.44 -0.32
CA GLU A 605 -11.43 -33.34 -1.26
C GLU A 605 -10.03 -33.49 -1.84
N LEU A 606 -9.95 -34.04 -3.06
CA LEU A 606 -8.83 -33.77 -3.97
C LEU A 606 -8.60 -32.25 -3.94
N ASP A 607 -7.47 -31.81 -3.40
CA ASP A 607 -7.10 -30.39 -3.31
C ASP A 607 -7.21 -29.80 -4.73
N GLN A 608 -8.31 -29.07 -5.00
CA GLN A 608 -8.54 -28.45 -6.30
C GLN A 608 -7.38 -27.49 -6.61
N ALA A 609 -6.95 -27.44 -7.86
CA ALA A 609 -5.83 -26.61 -8.27
C ALA A 609 -6.09 -25.10 -7.98
N PRO A 610 -5.15 -24.37 -7.35
CA PRO A 610 -3.83 -24.85 -6.93
C PRO A 610 -3.90 -25.63 -5.61
N SER A 611 -3.29 -26.81 -5.62
CA SER A 611 -3.22 -27.72 -4.47
C SER A 611 -2.36 -27.16 -3.34
N PHE A 612 -2.50 -27.71 -2.12
CA PHE A 612 -1.65 -27.31 -1.00
C PHE A 612 -0.15 -27.50 -1.32
N LEU A 613 0.15 -28.57 -2.08
CA LEU A 613 1.49 -28.87 -2.59
C LEU A 613 2.01 -27.79 -3.54
N GLU A 614 1.22 -27.35 -4.53
CA GLU A 614 1.63 -26.29 -5.46
C GLU A 614 1.85 -24.95 -4.76
N MET A 615 1.13 -24.72 -3.66
CA MET A 615 1.24 -23.48 -2.89
C MET A 615 2.48 -23.43 -2.00
N HIS A 616 2.84 -24.53 -1.33
CA HIS A 616 3.86 -24.54 -0.26
C HIS A 616 4.98 -25.57 -0.45
N GLY A 617 4.93 -26.41 -1.48
CA GLY A 617 5.89 -27.48 -1.72
C GLY A 617 5.77 -28.61 -0.70
N CYS A 618 4.80 -28.55 0.21
CA CYS A 618 4.54 -29.54 1.24
C CYS A 618 3.22 -30.23 0.93
N HIS A 619 3.13 -31.55 1.11
CA HIS A 619 1.85 -32.24 1.04
C HIS A 619 0.99 -31.94 2.28
N ARG A 620 -0.34 -31.82 2.14
CA ARG A 620 -1.25 -31.55 3.29
C ARG A 620 -1.07 -32.56 4.42
N ARG A 621 -0.90 -33.84 4.07
CA ARG A 621 -0.65 -34.91 5.06
C ARG A 621 0.64 -34.70 5.84
N VAL A 622 1.70 -34.23 5.18
CA VAL A 622 2.97 -33.90 5.85
C VAL A 622 2.81 -32.70 6.77
N LEU A 623 2.01 -31.68 6.39
CA LEU A 623 1.65 -30.57 7.29
C LEU A 623 0.93 -31.08 8.55
N SER A 624 -0.02 -32.02 8.40
CA SER A 624 -0.72 -32.64 9.55
C SER A 624 0.28 -33.32 10.49
N TYR A 625 1.22 -34.11 9.97
CA TYR A 625 2.28 -34.71 10.78
C TYR A 625 3.12 -33.65 11.49
N LEU A 626 3.55 -32.60 10.79
CA LEU A 626 4.30 -31.49 11.39
C LEU A 626 3.51 -30.79 12.52
N ALA A 627 2.21 -30.54 12.35
CA ALA A 627 1.36 -29.95 13.38
C ALA A 627 1.22 -30.86 14.62
N GLN A 628 1.10 -32.18 14.41
CA GLN A 628 1.05 -33.17 15.50
C GLN A 628 2.40 -33.25 16.23
N ILE A 629 3.52 -33.27 15.51
CA ILE A 629 4.86 -33.27 16.11
C ILE A 629 5.10 -31.99 16.92
N ALA A 630 4.70 -30.82 16.40
CA ALA A 630 4.79 -29.57 17.15
C ALA A 630 4.04 -29.63 18.48
N ASN A 631 2.83 -30.19 18.49
CA ASN A 631 2.05 -30.40 19.71
C ASN A 631 2.72 -31.37 20.70
N LEU A 632 3.21 -32.53 20.22
CA LEU A 632 3.94 -33.49 21.04
C LEU A 632 5.21 -32.87 21.64
N SER A 633 5.94 -32.07 20.84
CA SER A 633 7.15 -31.40 21.30
C SER A 633 6.87 -30.35 22.37
N ALA A 634 5.82 -29.55 22.21
CA ALA A 634 5.43 -28.55 23.21
C ALA A 634 4.95 -29.22 24.50
N GLU A 635 4.21 -30.32 24.40
CA GLU A 635 3.76 -31.09 25.56
C GLU A 635 4.93 -31.70 26.36
N LEU A 636 5.98 -32.14 25.66
CA LEU A 636 7.20 -32.64 26.30
C LEU A 636 7.92 -31.54 27.09
N ILE A 637 7.91 -30.30 26.60
CA ILE A 637 8.48 -29.12 27.28
C ILE A 637 7.63 -28.73 28.50
N GLU A 638 6.30 -28.78 28.36
CA GLU A 638 5.35 -28.40 29.42
C GLU A 638 5.33 -29.40 30.60
N SER A 639 5.53 -30.69 30.34
CA SER A 639 5.31 -31.74 31.36
C SER A 639 6.25 -32.94 31.21
N GLU A 640 7.39 -32.93 31.91
CA GLU A 640 8.36 -34.03 31.90
C GLU A 640 7.77 -35.38 32.34
N SER A 641 6.77 -35.37 33.24
CA SER A 641 6.05 -36.58 33.69
C SER A 641 5.29 -37.32 32.57
N ARG A 642 4.98 -36.65 31.45
CA ARG A 642 4.28 -37.22 30.29
C ARG A 642 5.23 -37.77 29.24
N LYS A 643 6.55 -37.69 29.44
CA LYS A 643 7.57 -38.08 28.46
C LYS A 643 7.33 -39.45 27.83
N SER A 644 7.04 -40.48 28.62
CA SER A 644 6.80 -41.83 28.08
C SER A 644 5.53 -41.91 27.21
N ALA A 645 4.47 -41.19 27.58
CA ALA A 645 3.23 -41.16 26.79
C ALA A 645 3.41 -40.38 25.49
N VAL A 646 4.12 -39.25 25.54
CA VAL A 646 4.50 -38.45 24.37
C VAL A 646 5.36 -39.27 23.40
N GLN A 647 6.36 -40.00 23.92
CA GLN A 647 7.20 -40.86 23.10
C GLN A 647 6.43 -42.04 22.48
N ALA A 648 5.50 -42.65 23.23
CA ALA A 648 4.62 -43.69 22.69
C ALA A 648 3.79 -43.17 21.51
N ALA A 649 3.14 -42.01 21.67
CA ALA A 649 2.42 -41.34 20.58
C ALA A 649 3.34 -40.98 19.40
N GLY A 650 4.59 -40.60 19.68
CA GLY A 650 5.61 -40.37 18.65
C GLY A 650 5.93 -41.62 17.83
N TYR A 651 5.98 -42.82 18.43
CA TYR A 651 6.22 -44.07 17.70
C TYR A 651 5.04 -44.47 16.80
N ASP A 652 3.81 -44.25 17.28
CA ASP A 652 2.60 -44.46 16.48
C ASP A 652 2.61 -43.54 15.25
N LEU A 653 2.93 -42.25 15.47
CA LEU A 653 3.04 -41.26 14.40
C LEU A 653 4.16 -41.58 13.41
N GLU A 654 5.34 -42.01 13.87
CA GLU A 654 6.44 -42.44 13.00
C GLU A 654 6.00 -43.62 12.10
N THR A 655 5.24 -44.56 12.66
CA THR A 655 4.73 -45.73 11.94
C THR A 655 3.76 -45.30 10.84
N GLU A 656 2.82 -44.40 11.16
CA GLU A 656 1.87 -43.84 10.21
C GLU A 656 2.59 -43.08 9.07
N MET A 657 3.55 -42.23 9.41
CA MET A 657 4.38 -41.50 8.44
C MET A 657 5.08 -42.44 7.47
N ARG A 658 5.68 -43.54 7.96
CA ARG A 658 6.37 -44.54 7.12
C ARG A 658 5.41 -45.35 6.24
N LEU A 659 4.20 -45.66 6.73
CA LEU A 659 3.18 -46.32 5.93
C LEU A 659 2.70 -45.41 4.80
N TRP A 660 2.42 -44.15 5.12
CA TRP A 660 2.04 -43.14 4.14
C TRP A 660 3.14 -42.90 3.10
N GLY A 661 4.39 -42.72 3.53
CA GLY A 661 5.53 -42.49 2.63
C GLY A 661 5.76 -43.64 1.64
N ARG A 662 5.61 -44.90 2.09
CA ARG A 662 5.68 -46.06 1.18
C ARG A 662 4.59 -46.04 0.12
N ASN A 663 3.34 -45.74 0.51
CA ASN A 663 2.22 -45.66 -0.41
C ASN A 663 2.38 -44.48 -1.39
N TYR A 664 2.87 -43.35 -0.89
CA TYR A 664 3.12 -42.14 -1.68
C TYR A 664 4.18 -42.37 -2.76
N CYS A 665 5.35 -42.93 -2.39
CA CYS A 665 6.39 -43.28 -3.36
C CYS A 665 5.91 -44.35 -4.36
N SER A 666 5.12 -45.35 -3.91
CA SER A 666 4.55 -46.37 -4.78
C SER A 666 3.57 -45.77 -5.81
N ALA A 667 2.75 -44.82 -5.40
CA ALA A 667 1.80 -44.13 -6.28
C ALA A 667 2.54 -43.31 -7.36
N MET A 668 3.60 -42.58 -6.99
CA MET A 668 4.43 -41.83 -7.95
C MET A 668 5.08 -42.71 -9.01
N THR A 669 5.63 -43.88 -8.61
CA THR A 669 6.22 -44.83 -9.57
C THR A 669 5.19 -45.50 -10.48
N SER A 670 3.89 -45.43 -10.15
CA SER A 670 2.81 -45.99 -10.96
C SER A 670 2.22 -44.96 -11.92
N GLU A 671 2.15 -43.68 -11.54
CA GLU A 671 1.69 -42.58 -12.40
C GLU A 671 2.76 -42.11 -13.42
N SER A 672 4.03 -42.45 -13.21
CA SER A 672 5.10 -42.26 -14.21
C SER A 672 4.99 -43.18 -15.44
N LYS A 673 3.94 -44.01 -15.55
CA LYS A 673 3.55 -44.69 -16.79
C LYS A 673 2.59 -43.77 -17.57
N LEU A 674 3.18 -42.93 -18.42
CA LEU A 674 2.60 -42.12 -19.51
C LEU A 674 1.07 -42.20 -19.70
N PRO A 675 0.32 -41.09 -19.59
CA PRO A 675 -0.93 -40.92 -20.32
C PRO A 675 -0.64 -40.73 -21.81
N ASP A 676 -1.52 -41.27 -22.66
CA ASP A 676 -1.43 -41.24 -24.12
C ASP A 676 -1.10 -39.85 -24.72
N SER A 677 -0.30 -39.90 -25.78
CA SER A 677 0.23 -38.83 -26.61
C SER A 677 -0.82 -37.88 -27.22
N SER A 678 -1.43 -37.02 -26.41
CA SER A 678 -2.35 -36.00 -26.92
C SER A 678 -2.31 -34.64 -26.22
N THR A 679 -1.41 -34.41 -25.27
CA THR A 679 -1.15 -33.08 -24.70
C THR A 679 0.34 -32.76 -24.75
N THR A 680 0.70 -31.78 -25.58
CA THR A 680 2.04 -31.19 -25.64
C THR A 680 2.27 -30.35 -24.38
N SER A 681 2.63 -30.98 -23.25
CA SER A 681 3.24 -30.26 -22.13
C SER A 681 4.68 -29.91 -22.50
N SER A 682 5.10 -28.69 -22.18
CA SER A 682 6.45 -28.22 -22.47
C SER A 682 7.48 -28.95 -21.58
N GLY A 683 8.72 -29.13 -22.04
CA GLY A 683 9.77 -29.78 -21.25
C GLY A 683 10.06 -29.10 -19.90
N ASP A 684 9.75 -27.80 -19.79
CA ASP A 684 9.91 -27.02 -18.56
C ASP A 684 8.85 -27.34 -17.50
N GLU A 685 7.60 -27.68 -17.89
CA GLU A 685 6.53 -28.07 -16.95
C GLU A 685 6.81 -29.43 -16.29
N ILE A 686 7.38 -30.37 -17.05
CA ILE A 686 7.73 -31.71 -16.53
C ILE A 686 8.85 -31.60 -15.48
N ASN A 687 9.87 -30.77 -15.75
CA ASN A 687 10.98 -30.56 -14.81
C ASN A 687 10.51 -29.84 -13.54
N SER A 688 9.66 -28.82 -13.66
CA SER A 688 9.15 -28.07 -12.51
C SER A 688 8.26 -28.93 -11.59
N ARG A 689 7.53 -29.91 -12.14
CA ARG A 689 6.76 -30.86 -11.32
C ARG A 689 7.65 -31.82 -10.55
N ALA A 690 8.70 -32.37 -11.18
CA ALA A 690 9.68 -33.20 -10.49
C ALA A 690 10.39 -32.43 -9.36
N ASP A 691 10.76 -31.17 -9.60
CA ASP A 691 11.35 -30.29 -8.59
C ASP A 691 10.40 -30.07 -7.39
N LEU A 692 9.10 -29.92 -7.66
CA LEU A 692 8.08 -29.79 -6.61
C LEU A 692 7.97 -31.04 -5.73
N GLU A 693 8.14 -32.23 -6.32
CA GLU A 693 8.16 -33.50 -5.59
C GLU A 693 9.39 -33.63 -4.70
N VAL A 694 10.56 -33.19 -5.17
CA VAL A 694 11.79 -33.17 -4.36
C VAL A 694 11.63 -32.25 -3.14
N VAL A 695 11.00 -31.08 -3.30
CA VAL A 695 10.69 -30.18 -2.17
C VAL A 695 9.71 -30.84 -1.19
N CYS A 696 8.69 -31.53 -1.69
CA CYS A 696 7.75 -32.31 -0.87
C CYS A 696 8.47 -33.39 -0.05
N GLU A 697 9.39 -34.10 -0.70
CA GLU A 697 10.21 -35.11 -0.03
C GLU A 697 11.10 -34.47 1.05
N CYS A 698 11.65 -33.28 0.82
CA CYS A 698 12.37 -32.52 1.84
C CYS A 698 11.49 -32.22 3.05
N PHE A 699 10.23 -31.80 2.86
CA PHE A 699 9.28 -31.60 3.98
C PHE A 699 8.96 -32.90 4.71
N TYR A 700 8.77 -34.00 3.99
CA TYR A 700 8.52 -35.32 4.59
C TYR A 700 9.70 -35.76 5.49
N TRP A 701 10.93 -35.62 5.01
CA TRP A 701 12.12 -35.94 5.80
C TRP A 701 12.37 -34.94 6.92
N THR A 702 11.96 -33.68 6.75
CA THR A 702 11.96 -32.68 7.83
C THR A 702 11.07 -33.15 8.97
N ALA A 703 9.86 -33.66 8.68
CA ALA A 703 8.96 -34.19 9.71
C ALA A 703 9.60 -35.34 10.50
N HIS A 704 10.28 -36.29 9.84
CA HIS A 704 11.04 -37.32 10.54
C HIS A 704 12.18 -36.73 11.38
N LEU A 705 12.92 -35.77 10.84
CA LEU A 705 14.04 -35.14 11.53
C LEU A 705 13.60 -34.42 12.81
N VAL A 706 12.54 -33.61 12.74
CA VAL A 706 12.02 -32.90 13.92
C VAL A 706 11.36 -33.87 14.92
N LEU A 707 10.76 -34.97 14.48
CA LEU A 707 10.26 -36.02 15.38
C LEU A 707 11.41 -36.66 16.17
N LEU A 708 12.51 -37.04 15.48
CA LEU A 708 13.71 -37.58 16.13
C LEU A 708 14.29 -36.57 17.14
N ARG A 709 14.47 -35.32 16.72
CA ARG A 709 15.17 -34.30 17.54
C ARG A 709 14.32 -33.76 18.68
N ARG A 710 13.00 -33.61 18.51
CA ARG A 710 12.14 -32.89 19.48
C ARG A 710 11.18 -33.76 20.28
N VAL A 711 10.93 -35.00 19.86
CA VAL A 711 10.05 -35.93 20.58
C VAL A 711 10.85 -37.10 21.15
N PHE A 712 11.71 -37.71 20.34
CA PHE A 712 12.58 -38.79 20.81
C PHE A 712 13.87 -38.30 21.47
N LEU A 713 14.24 -37.03 21.23
CA LEU A 713 15.45 -36.40 21.75
C LEU A 713 16.73 -37.14 21.31
N ASP A 714 16.71 -37.71 20.10
CA ASP A 714 17.90 -38.33 19.50
C ASP A 714 19.01 -37.27 19.36
N PRO A 715 20.25 -37.54 19.80
CA PRO A 715 21.34 -36.57 19.68
C PRO A 715 21.69 -36.27 18.22
N THR A 716 22.33 -35.13 17.95
CA THR A 716 22.71 -34.75 16.57
C THR A 716 23.62 -35.80 15.93
N ASN A 717 24.48 -36.45 16.71
CA ASN A 717 25.37 -37.51 16.24
C ASN A 717 24.69 -38.88 16.00
N SER A 718 23.39 -39.01 16.28
CA SER A 718 22.63 -40.25 16.06
C SER A 718 22.70 -40.67 14.60
N THR A 719 22.92 -41.96 14.36
CA THR A 719 22.97 -42.53 13.00
C THR A 719 21.69 -42.21 12.22
N ARG A 720 20.52 -42.21 12.87
CA ARG A 720 19.23 -41.92 12.23
C ARG A 720 19.16 -40.45 11.77
N VAL A 721 19.50 -39.51 12.65
CA VAL A 721 19.55 -38.06 12.37
C VAL A 721 20.50 -37.78 11.21
N GLN A 722 21.72 -38.32 11.28
CA GLN A 722 22.75 -38.10 10.27
C GLN A 722 22.44 -38.76 8.91
N LEU A 723 21.68 -39.86 8.89
CA LEU A 723 21.21 -40.48 7.64
C LEU A 723 20.17 -39.59 6.95
N ILE A 724 19.19 -39.08 7.69
CA ILE A 724 18.15 -38.19 7.16
C ILE A 724 18.78 -36.90 6.65
N ARG A 725 19.66 -36.27 7.43
CA ARG A 725 20.36 -35.05 7.04
C ARG A 725 21.14 -35.22 5.73
N ARG A 726 21.91 -36.30 5.59
CA ARG A 726 22.65 -36.62 4.36
C ARG A 726 21.73 -36.85 3.16
N HIS A 727 20.57 -37.46 3.39
CA HIS A 727 19.56 -37.66 2.35
C HIS A 727 18.95 -36.33 1.90
N MET A 728 18.56 -35.47 2.84
CA MET A 728 18.05 -34.13 2.55
C MET A 728 19.05 -33.28 1.76
N PHE A 729 20.35 -33.32 2.12
CA PHE A 729 21.38 -32.59 1.34
C PHE A 729 21.46 -33.10 -0.11
N ARG A 730 21.40 -34.42 -0.32
CA ARG A 730 21.36 -35.02 -1.66
C ARG A 730 20.11 -34.63 -2.46
N LEU A 731 18.94 -34.57 -1.82
CA LEU A 731 17.72 -34.08 -2.44
C LEU A 731 17.88 -32.62 -2.88
N MET A 732 18.39 -31.76 -1.99
CA MET A 732 18.57 -30.34 -2.25
C MET A 732 19.66 -30.04 -3.30
N ASP A 733 20.66 -30.91 -3.45
CA ASP A 733 21.64 -30.83 -4.55
C ASP A 733 21.00 -31.07 -5.92
N GLY A 734 19.90 -31.82 -5.98
CA GLY A 734 19.10 -32.04 -7.19
C GLY A 734 18.30 -30.82 -7.63
N LEU A 735 18.13 -29.81 -6.76
CA LEU A 735 17.32 -28.62 -7.03
C LEU A 735 18.19 -27.45 -7.49
N ALA A 736 18.01 -27.04 -8.75
CA ALA A 736 18.60 -25.81 -9.27
C ALA A 736 18.07 -24.59 -8.49
N SER A 737 18.96 -23.64 -8.17
CA SER A 737 18.54 -22.41 -7.49
C SER A 737 17.71 -21.53 -8.43
N GLY A 738 16.51 -21.14 -7.99
CA GLY A 738 15.55 -20.37 -8.77
C GLY A 738 14.67 -21.19 -9.71
N CYS A 739 14.57 -22.51 -9.53
CA CYS A 739 13.62 -23.34 -10.28
C CYS A 739 12.16 -23.04 -9.92
N GLY A 740 11.90 -22.32 -8.83
CA GLY A 740 10.56 -21.94 -8.37
C GLY A 740 10.20 -22.69 -7.09
N PRO A 741 10.06 -24.03 -7.13
CA PRO A 741 9.79 -24.83 -5.94
C PRO A 741 10.82 -24.65 -4.83
N ASP A 742 12.08 -24.40 -5.18
CA ASP A 742 13.17 -24.19 -4.22
C ASP A 742 12.97 -22.95 -3.32
N SER A 743 12.08 -22.03 -3.70
CA SER A 743 11.62 -20.91 -2.84
C SER A 743 11.06 -21.36 -1.49
N SER A 744 10.53 -22.59 -1.42
CA SER A 744 9.88 -23.17 -0.24
C SER A 744 10.80 -24.04 0.63
N LEU A 745 12.07 -24.17 0.23
CA LEU A 745 13.10 -24.88 1.00
C LEU A 745 13.54 -24.24 2.33
N PRO A 746 13.35 -22.94 2.65
CA PRO A 746 13.96 -22.36 3.85
C PRO A 746 13.72 -23.18 5.13
N PHE A 747 12.49 -23.60 5.42
CA PHE A 747 12.21 -24.39 6.61
C PHE A 747 12.93 -25.77 6.60
N PRO A 748 12.74 -26.64 5.58
CA PRO A 748 13.50 -27.90 5.48
C PRO A 748 15.03 -27.73 5.52
N PHE A 749 15.54 -26.72 4.82
CA PHE A 749 16.97 -26.45 4.68
C PHE A 749 17.60 -26.10 6.02
N TYR A 750 17.02 -25.13 6.73
CA TYR A 750 17.60 -24.64 7.97
C TYR A 750 17.50 -25.65 9.12
N ILE A 751 16.42 -26.44 9.18
CA ILE A 751 16.30 -27.56 10.13
C ILE A 751 17.40 -28.61 9.86
N ALA A 752 17.63 -28.99 8.60
CA ALA A 752 18.71 -29.93 8.26
C ALA A 752 20.12 -29.35 8.46
N ALA A 753 20.27 -28.03 8.29
CA ALA A 753 21.53 -27.32 8.47
C ALA A 753 22.02 -27.35 9.93
N CYS A 754 21.12 -27.26 10.90
CA CYS A 754 21.46 -27.41 12.33
C CYS A 754 22.20 -28.73 12.62
N GLU A 755 21.92 -29.78 11.85
CA GLU A 755 22.45 -31.13 12.06
C GLU A 755 23.78 -31.38 11.32
N ALA A 756 24.41 -30.33 10.77
CA ALA A 756 25.71 -30.38 10.10
C ALA A 756 26.89 -30.48 11.09
N MET A 757 27.58 -31.62 11.08
CA MET A 757 28.67 -31.90 12.03
C MET A 757 30.06 -31.58 11.48
N THR A 758 30.34 -31.88 10.21
CA THR A 758 31.70 -31.73 9.65
C THR A 758 31.91 -30.35 9.03
N SER A 759 33.17 -29.92 8.92
CA SER A 759 33.51 -28.67 8.22
C SER A 759 33.07 -28.68 6.75
N ALA A 760 33.09 -29.84 6.09
CA ALA A 760 32.58 -30.02 4.74
C ALA A 760 31.06 -29.80 4.67
N ASP A 761 30.31 -30.34 5.62
CA ASP A 761 28.85 -30.15 5.70
C ASP A 761 28.48 -28.69 5.89
N ARG A 762 29.15 -28.01 6.82
CA ARG A 762 28.90 -26.59 7.11
C ARG A 762 29.29 -25.69 5.94
N SER A 763 30.36 -26.04 5.23
CA SER A 763 30.75 -25.35 4.00
C SER A 763 29.72 -25.53 2.89
N TRP A 764 29.14 -26.74 2.76
CA TRP A 764 28.03 -27.00 1.84
C TRP A 764 26.80 -26.15 2.20
N VAL A 765 26.42 -26.10 3.49
CA VAL A 765 25.29 -25.28 3.95
C VAL A 765 25.50 -23.81 3.62
N ARG A 766 26.67 -23.24 3.95
CA ARG A 766 27.00 -21.83 3.62
C ARG A 766 26.88 -21.56 2.12
N LYS A 767 27.45 -22.45 1.29
CA LYS A 767 27.37 -22.33 -0.17
C LYS A 767 25.92 -22.36 -0.66
N ARG A 768 25.10 -23.28 -0.15
CA ARG A 768 23.68 -23.39 -0.53
C ARG A 768 22.87 -22.19 -0.04
N HIS A 769 23.11 -21.72 1.18
CA HIS A 769 22.51 -20.50 1.72
C HIS A 769 22.81 -19.29 0.83
N THR A 770 24.08 -19.06 0.46
CA THR A 770 24.48 -17.96 -0.44
C THR A 770 23.79 -18.07 -1.80
N ALA A 771 23.71 -19.28 -2.38
CA ALA A 771 23.02 -19.50 -3.65
C ALA A 771 21.52 -19.15 -3.54
N MET A 772 20.84 -19.58 -2.47
CA MET A 772 19.44 -19.25 -2.23
C MET A 772 19.23 -17.75 -1.99
N LEU A 773 20.13 -17.07 -1.26
CA LEU A 773 20.04 -15.64 -0.95
C LEU A 773 20.22 -14.78 -2.21
N ASN A 774 21.08 -15.20 -3.14
CA ASN A 774 21.26 -14.51 -4.42
C ASN A 774 19.98 -14.52 -5.28
N THR A 775 19.21 -15.60 -5.22
CA THR A 775 17.93 -15.73 -5.93
C THR A 775 16.78 -15.05 -5.19
N TYR A 776 16.68 -15.30 -3.88
CA TYR A 776 15.57 -14.90 -3.02
C TYR A 776 16.12 -14.12 -1.82
N ARG A 777 16.34 -12.82 -2.02
CA ARG A 777 16.81 -11.91 -0.96
C ARG A 777 15.73 -11.76 0.09
N ASP A 778 16.08 -12.06 1.34
CA ASP A 778 15.16 -12.09 2.46
C ASP A 778 15.97 -11.94 3.77
N ARG A 779 15.66 -10.90 4.55
CA ARG A 779 16.37 -10.61 5.81
C ARG A 779 16.13 -11.69 6.86
N ALA A 780 14.97 -12.33 6.85
CA ALA A 780 14.70 -13.44 7.75
C ALA A 780 15.71 -14.57 7.51
N ARG A 781 16.07 -14.87 6.26
CA ARG A 781 17.04 -15.93 5.92
C ARG A 781 18.44 -15.66 6.47
N GLU A 782 18.86 -14.41 6.51
CA GLU A 782 20.15 -14.02 7.13
C GLU A 782 20.12 -14.28 8.64
N SER A 783 19.04 -13.89 9.32
CA SER A 783 18.84 -14.18 10.74
C SER A 783 18.77 -15.68 11.02
N LEU A 784 18.09 -16.43 10.15
CA LEU A 784 17.98 -17.87 10.25
C LEU A 784 19.36 -18.55 10.12
N MET A 785 20.18 -18.13 9.16
CA MET A 785 21.55 -18.64 9.00
C MET A 785 22.44 -18.26 10.18
N ALA A 786 22.34 -17.03 10.71
CA ALA A 786 23.07 -16.61 11.89
C ALA A 786 22.74 -17.49 13.11
N SER A 787 21.47 -17.89 13.24
CA SER A 787 21.03 -18.83 14.29
C SER A 787 21.67 -20.21 14.14
N VAL A 788 21.75 -20.74 12.91
CA VAL A 788 22.45 -22.01 12.60
C VAL A 788 23.94 -21.93 12.95
N GLU A 789 24.63 -20.87 12.55
CA GLU A 789 26.05 -20.66 12.91
C GLU A 789 26.23 -20.60 14.43
N GLY A 790 25.31 -19.96 15.14
CA GLY A 790 25.28 -19.92 16.60
C GLY A 790 25.17 -21.31 17.24
N VAL A 791 24.33 -22.19 16.67
CA VAL A 791 24.22 -23.59 17.11
C VAL A 791 25.57 -24.32 16.93
N TRP A 792 26.22 -24.16 15.77
CA TRP A 792 27.51 -24.79 15.50
C TRP A 792 28.62 -24.28 16.43
N ALA A 793 28.67 -22.96 16.68
CA ALA A 793 29.66 -22.35 17.55
C ALA A 793 29.55 -22.84 19.00
N ARG A 794 28.32 -23.00 19.52
CA ARG A 794 28.09 -23.57 20.86
C ARG A 794 28.52 -25.04 20.95
N ALA A 795 28.25 -25.81 19.91
CA ALA A 795 28.71 -27.20 19.82
C ALA A 795 30.24 -27.31 19.82
N GLU A 796 30.94 -26.40 19.15
CA GLU A 796 32.40 -26.33 19.16
C GLU A 796 32.96 -25.87 20.51
N ALA A 797 32.39 -24.82 21.11
CA ALA A 797 32.85 -24.31 22.41
C ALA A 797 32.72 -25.36 23.53
N SER A 798 31.65 -26.16 23.48
CA SER A 798 31.42 -27.24 24.44
C SER A 798 32.41 -28.38 24.28
N ALA A 799 32.94 -28.62 23.08
CA ALA A 799 34.01 -29.59 22.84
C ALA A 799 35.40 -29.12 23.36
N VAL A 800 35.56 -27.84 23.73
CA VAL A 800 36.83 -27.25 24.20
C VAL A 800 36.85 -27.07 25.73
N SER A 801 35.68 -26.95 26.39
CA SER A 801 35.59 -26.56 27.82
C SER A 801 35.71 -27.70 28.86
N ASP A 802 36.20 -28.89 28.47
CA ASP A 802 36.33 -30.11 29.29
C ASP A 802 37.11 -29.91 30.60
N THR A 803 36.46 -29.38 31.66
CA THR A 803 37.07 -29.34 33.00
C THR A 803 36.15 -29.68 34.18
N HIS A 804 34.81 -29.68 34.08
CA HIS A 804 33.97 -30.02 35.25
C HIS A 804 32.63 -30.74 35.04
N TYR A 805 32.24 -31.10 33.81
CA TYR A 805 31.05 -31.93 33.54
C TYR A 805 31.44 -33.16 32.71
N SER A 806 30.74 -34.30 32.91
CA SER A 806 30.92 -35.48 32.05
C SER A 806 30.66 -35.10 30.58
N GLU A 807 31.59 -35.45 29.68
CA GLU A 807 31.53 -35.18 28.24
C GLU A 807 30.16 -35.56 27.63
N ALA A 808 29.56 -36.65 28.11
CA ALA A 808 28.25 -37.13 27.69
C ALA A 808 27.09 -36.20 28.14
N GLN A 809 27.20 -35.62 29.33
CA GLN A 809 26.18 -34.74 29.90
C GLN A 809 26.23 -33.35 29.24
N CYS A 810 27.43 -32.82 29.00
CA CYS A 810 27.61 -31.55 28.29
C CYS A 810 27.10 -31.65 26.83
N ARG A 811 27.45 -32.73 26.11
CA ARG A 811 26.92 -32.99 24.76
C ARG A 811 25.40 -33.14 24.75
N SER A 812 24.81 -33.80 25.76
CA SER A 812 23.35 -33.93 25.85
C SER A 812 22.63 -32.60 26.09
N THR A 813 23.21 -31.70 26.88
CA THR A 813 22.65 -30.35 27.13
C THR A 813 22.71 -29.50 25.86
N VAL A 814 23.84 -29.52 25.16
CA VAL A 814 24.01 -28.80 23.90
C VAL A 814 23.08 -29.33 22.81
N ASP A 815 22.93 -30.66 22.72
CA ASP A 815 22.03 -31.28 21.75
C ASP A 815 20.55 -30.97 22.08
N ASN A 816 20.19 -30.91 23.36
CA ASN A 816 18.85 -30.46 23.78
C ASN A 816 18.64 -28.98 23.45
N GLU A 817 19.56 -28.10 23.81
CA GLU A 817 19.47 -26.67 23.50
C GLU A 817 19.42 -26.41 21.98
N ALA A 818 20.24 -27.10 21.20
CA ALA A 818 20.24 -27.03 19.74
C ALA A 818 18.92 -27.49 19.12
N SER A 819 18.22 -28.45 19.75
CA SER A 819 16.92 -28.94 19.28
C SER A 819 15.78 -27.92 19.47
N HIS A 820 15.96 -26.93 20.35
CA HIS A 820 14.95 -25.93 20.74
C HIS A 820 15.26 -24.51 20.25
N PHE A 821 16.48 -24.21 19.79
CA PHE A 821 16.95 -22.84 19.55
C PHE A 821 16.59 -22.30 18.17
N TRP A 822 15.53 -21.49 18.07
CA TRP A 822 15.22 -20.62 16.92
C TRP A 822 14.43 -19.38 17.41
N PHE A 823 15.05 -18.19 17.34
CA PHE A 823 14.60 -16.86 17.86
C PHE A 823 14.66 -16.64 19.37
#